data_AF-A0A839GYX3-F1
#
_entry.id   AF-A0A839GYX3-F1
#
_cell.length_a   1.000
_cell.length_b   1.000
_cell.length_c   1.000
_cell.angle_alpha   90.00
_cell.angle_beta   90.00
_cell.angle_gamma   90.00
#
_symmetry.space_group_name_H-M   'P 1'
#
loop_
_entity.id
_entity.type
_entity.pdbx_description
1 polymer ?
#
loop_
_entity_poly.entity_id
_entity_poly.type
_entity_poly.pdbx_seq_one_letter_code
_entity_poly.pdbx_strand_id
1 'polypeptide(L)'
;MNAAPKTLLITPPLTQLNTPYPATAYIKGFLRGRGFDVTQADFGLELVLRLFSRRGLNQVFQAILEGTHELSDNSQRMLRLRKSYLDTVEPVIKFLQGRDSTLAHPIAMGAFLPEASRFLQLADLEEAFGTMGITDRARHLATLYLEDLADLIKETVCPHFGFSRYADKLALSATSFDPLENELQTAPNLVDQLLLEILDERMQEVQPEVVGFSVPFPGNLYGALRLAQFIKQKYPHVKTLMGGGYPNTELRTLREPRIFKYIDFITLDDGEGPWLRLMEYFQGQRAVEQLQRTFLLQNGEVQYINGSTDADIPHTEVGTPDYSDLKLLEYLSVVEVLNPMHRLWSDGRWNKLTVAHGCYWKRCSFCDITLDYISRYETAPATLLVDRIEQIIAQTGQTGFHFVDEAAPPLALRDLAIELLRRGVKITWWGNIRFEKTFSADLCRLLAASGCIAVSGGLEVASDRLLAKMEKGVSIAQVARVTRDFTAAGIMVHAYLMYGFPTQTAQETIDSLEVVRQLFEQNVIQSGYWHRFSMTAHSPVGKNPEKYGVVKVGPEPGLFADNDLWHEDPQGADHELFGAGLAKALYNYMHGIGLEEPLSFWFDFKVPRASHPKNMIAQAVEAIGKPDSEKQNLRVLWLGNAPEMEVVTKTKKGRTFQNALLTFTEKTEEYEIRTSPEVGQWLHTWLTRLSEDLGTKYLIKDLAADYPEGQQFTFQEFLITDTWLDLRERGLLVV
;
A
#
# COMPACT_ATOMS: atom_id res chain seq x y z
N MET A 1 42.61 -4.40 -7.60
CA MET A 1 41.18 -4.08 -7.53
C MET A 1 40.44 -5.38 -7.77
N ASN A 2 39.58 -5.79 -6.84
CA ASN A 2 38.82 -7.03 -7.00
C ASN A 2 37.66 -6.80 -7.99
N ALA A 3 37.17 -7.88 -8.61
CA ALA A 3 35.96 -7.82 -9.40
C ALA A 3 34.76 -7.44 -8.50
N ALA A 4 33.70 -6.88 -9.11
CA ALA A 4 32.45 -6.66 -8.41
C ALA A 4 31.89 -7.99 -7.89
N PRO A 5 31.51 -8.10 -6.62
CA PRO A 5 31.01 -9.35 -6.08
C PRO A 5 29.66 -9.70 -6.70
N LYS A 6 29.50 -10.95 -7.11
CA LYS A 6 28.19 -11.43 -7.57
C LYS A 6 27.21 -11.45 -6.39
N THR A 7 26.07 -10.77 -6.54
CA THR A 7 25.14 -10.53 -5.43
C THR A 7 23.80 -11.22 -5.65
N LEU A 8 23.29 -11.88 -4.61
CA LEU A 8 21.93 -12.44 -4.56
C LEU A 8 21.10 -11.71 -3.50
N LEU A 9 20.01 -11.07 -3.91
CA LEU A 9 19.04 -10.44 -3.01
C LEU A 9 17.86 -11.39 -2.75
N ILE A 10 17.49 -11.56 -1.49
CA ILE A 10 16.44 -12.50 -1.07
C ILE A 10 15.39 -11.74 -0.26
N THR A 11 14.12 -11.89 -0.66
CA THR A 11 12.97 -11.63 0.21
C THR A 11 12.69 -12.90 1.02
N PRO A 12 12.90 -12.92 2.35
CA PRO A 12 12.68 -14.09 3.18
C PRO A 12 11.18 -14.40 3.36
N PRO A 13 10.82 -15.66 3.65
CA PRO A 13 9.44 -16.03 3.94
C PRO A 13 8.96 -15.45 5.29
N LEU A 14 7.69 -15.10 5.49
CA LEU A 14 6.64 -14.83 4.50
C LEU A 14 6.32 -13.33 4.51
N THR A 15 6.12 -12.72 3.34
CA THR A 15 5.77 -11.29 3.19
C THR A 15 4.39 -11.14 2.55
N GLN A 16 4.30 -11.32 1.23
CA GLN A 16 3.07 -11.24 0.43
C GLN A 16 3.13 -12.29 -0.68
N LEU A 17 2.00 -12.94 -0.97
CA LEU A 17 1.92 -14.04 -1.95
C LEU A 17 1.31 -13.63 -3.29
N ASN A 18 0.75 -12.43 -3.37
CA ASN A 18 0.13 -11.87 -4.57
C ASN A 18 1.05 -10.92 -5.35
N THR A 19 2.07 -10.37 -4.69
CA THR A 19 3.01 -9.45 -5.32
C THR A 19 4.38 -9.48 -4.66
N PRO A 20 5.47 -9.28 -5.42
CA PRO A 20 6.80 -9.12 -4.82
C PRO A 20 6.86 -7.89 -3.93
N TYR A 21 7.55 -8.02 -2.79
CA TYR A 21 7.94 -6.88 -1.97
C TYR A 21 8.94 -5.99 -2.74
N PRO A 22 8.81 -4.65 -2.73
CA PRO A 22 9.54 -3.79 -3.66
C PRO A 22 11.05 -3.68 -3.41
N ALA A 23 11.53 -3.85 -2.18
CA ALA A 23 12.88 -3.43 -1.80
C ALA A 23 13.99 -4.09 -2.63
N THR A 24 13.90 -5.39 -2.91
CA THR A 24 14.92 -6.10 -3.71
C THR A 24 14.93 -5.61 -5.17
N ALA A 25 13.77 -5.32 -5.75
CA ALA A 25 13.67 -4.77 -7.10
C ALA A 25 14.28 -3.36 -7.21
N TYR A 26 14.08 -2.50 -6.20
CA TYR A 26 14.71 -1.17 -6.14
C TYR A 26 16.23 -1.26 -6.06
N ILE A 27 16.76 -2.02 -5.08
CA ILE A 27 18.21 -2.16 -4.89
C ILE A 27 18.86 -2.81 -6.10
N LYS A 28 18.23 -3.83 -6.70
CA LYS A 28 18.70 -4.43 -7.95
C LYS A 28 18.75 -3.40 -9.08
N GLY A 29 17.67 -2.66 -9.29
CA GLY A 29 17.59 -1.62 -10.32
C GLY A 29 18.69 -0.57 -10.17
N PHE A 30 18.89 -0.09 -8.94
CA PHE A 30 19.95 0.86 -8.60
C PHE A 30 21.36 0.31 -8.86
N LEU A 31 21.68 -0.85 -8.27
CA LEU A 31 23.02 -1.45 -8.37
C LEU A 31 23.37 -1.89 -9.80
N ARG A 32 22.41 -2.45 -10.55
CA ARG A 32 22.62 -2.76 -11.98
C ARG A 32 22.87 -1.51 -12.80
N GLY A 33 22.17 -0.41 -12.50
CA GLY A 33 22.42 0.90 -13.09
C GLY A 33 23.84 1.43 -12.82
N ARG A 34 24.53 0.89 -11.81
CA ARG A 34 25.94 1.18 -11.47
C ARG A 34 26.92 0.09 -11.92
N GLY A 35 26.47 -0.90 -12.68
CA GLY A 35 27.32 -1.94 -13.27
C GLY A 35 27.61 -3.15 -12.38
N PHE A 36 26.87 -3.34 -11.28
CA PHE A 36 26.99 -4.52 -10.42
C PHE A 36 26.17 -5.71 -10.96
N ASP A 37 26.67 -6.94 -10.78
CA ASP A 37 25.95 -8.17 -11.09
C ASP A 37 25.06 -8.58 -9.91
N VAL A 38 23.75 -8.39 -10.07
CA VAL A 38 22.76 -8.59 -9.02
C VAL A 38 21.61 -9.45 -9.53
N THR A 39 21.41 -10.59 -8.88
CA THR A 39 20.27 -11.49 -9.04
C THR A 39 19.33 -11.37 -7.84
N GLN A 40 18.05 -11.70 -7.99
CA GLN A 40 17.11 -11.72 -6.86
C GLN A 40 16.21 -12.95 -6.80
N ALA A 41 15.61 -13.19 -5.63
CA ALA A 41 14.66 -14.26 -5.37
C ALA A 41 13.59 -13.87 -4.32
N ASP A 42 12.40 -14.42 -4.46
CA ASP A 42 11.34 -14.34 -3.45
C ASP A 42 11.12 -15.70 -2.83
N PHE A 43 11.76 -15.95 -1.69
CA PHE A 43 11.66 -17.23 -1.00
C PHE A 43 10.35 -17.39 -0.25
N GLY A 44 9.57 -16.31 -0.06
CA GLY A 44 8.20 -16.43 0.41
C GLY A 44 7.32 -17.17 -0.60
N LEU A 45 7.32 -16.71 -1.84
CA LEU A 45 6.59 -17.36 -2.93
C LEU A 45 7.12 -18.77 -3.21
N GLU A 46 8.45 -18.93 -3.35
CA GLU A 46 9.03 -20.21 -3.72
C GLU A 46 8.81 -21.30 -2.65
N LEU A 47 8.84 -20.93 -1.36
CA LEU A 47 8.50 -21.84 -0.26
C LEU A 47 7.05 -22.28 -0.34
N VAL A 48 6.11 -21.34 -0.54
CA VAL A 48 4.68 -21.64 -0.63
C VAL A 48 4.39 -22.56 -1.82
N LEU A 49 4.99 -22.33 -2.98
CA LEU A 49 4.80 -23.20 -4.15
C LEU A 49 5.43 -24.58 -3.97
N ARG A 50 6.57 -24.68 -3.28
CA ARG A 50 7.19 -25.97 -2.93
C ARG A 50 6.31 -26.75 -1.95
N LEU A 51 5.82 -26.08 -0.92
CA LEU A 51 4.99 -26.65 0.15
C LEU A 51 3.61 -27.09 -0.38
N PHE A 52 2.91 -26.22 -1.10
CA PHE A 52 1.61 -26.50 -1.74
C PHE A 52 1.78 -27.11 -3.14
N SER A 53 2.67 -28.09 -3.25
CA SER A 53 2.78 -28.99 -4.39
C SER A 53 2.35 -30.39 -3.97
N ARG A 54 2.09 -31.29 -4.92
CA ARG A 54 1.81 -32.69 -4.60
C ARG A 54 2.98 -33.32 -3.82
N ARG A 55 4.21 -32.98 -4.18
CA ARG A 55 5.43 -33.46 -3.49
C ARG A 55 5.51 -32.92 -2.07
N GLY A 56 5.44 -31.60 -1.90
CA GLY A 56 5.57 -30.95 -0.59
C GLY A 56 4.47 -31.37 0.38
N LEU A 57 3.22 -31.39 -0.09
CA LEU A 57 2.10 -31.80 0.74
C LEU A 57 2.15 -33.30 1.09
N ASN A 58 2.68 -34.14 0.21
CA ASN A 58 2.93 -35.54 0.54
C ASN A 58 3.99 -35.68 1.65
N GLN A 59 5.06 -34.89 1.64
CA GLN A 59 6.05 -34.87 2.73
C GLN A 59 5.40 -34.44 4.06
N VAL A 60 4.52 -33.44 4.05
CA VAL A 60 3.74 -33.03 5.24
C VAL A 60 2.92 -34.20 5.77
N PHE A 61 2.13 -34.85 4.93
CA PHE A 61 1.31 -35.99 5.37
C PHE A 61 2.14 -37.17 5.88
N GLN A 62 3.28 -37.49 5.25
CA GLN A 62 4.16 -38.55 5.75
C GLN A 62 4.74 -38.19 7.12
N ALA A 63 5.22 -36.96 7.30
CA ALA A 63 5.75 -36.49 8.58
C ALA A 63 4.70 -36.59 9.71
N ILE A 64 3.44 -36.26 9.43
CA ILE A 64 2.34 -36.40 10.40
C ILE A 64 2.06 -37.87 10.74
N LEU A 65 2.12 -38.77 9.76
CA LEU A 65 1.86 -40.20 9.96
C LEU A 65 3.00 -40.92 10.70
N GLU A 66 4.24 -40.45 10.51
CA GLU A 66 5.43 -40.98 11.19
C GLU A 66 5.61 -40.39 12.59
N GLY A 67 5.09 -39.18 12.83
CA GLY A 67 5.15 -38.49 14.11
C GLY A 67 4.11 -38.93 15.13
N THR A 68 4.34 -38.55 16.40
CA THR A 68 3.36 -38.69 17.48
C THR A 68 2.71 -37.33 17.74
N HIS A 69 1.53 -37.10 17.16
CA HIS A 69 0.77 -35.86 17.31
C HIS A 69 -0.59 -36.14 17.98
N GLU A 70 -0.99 -35.28 18.92
CA GLU A 70 -2.39 -35.23 19.38
C GLU A 70 -3.18 -34.39 18.37
N LEU A 71 -3.90 -35.07 17.48
CA LEU A 71 -4.59 -34.42 16.37
C LEU A 71 -6.02 -34.04 16.74
N SER A 72 -6.39 -32.81 16.44
CA SER A 72 -7.77 -32.33 16.47
C SER A 72 -8.67 -33.13 15.52
N ASP A 73 -9.98 -33.13 15.79
CA ASP A 73 -10.96 -33.76 14.90
C ASP A 73 -10.87 -33.24 13.45
N ASN A 74 -10.54 -31.95 13.31
CA ASN A 74 -10.30 -31.30 12.03
C ASN A 74 -9.08 -31.90 11.31
N SER A 75 -7.94 -31.98 11.98
CA SER A 75 -6.72 -32.56 11.42
C SER A 75 -6.87 -34.04 11.09
N GLN A 76 -7.57 -34.82 11.93
CA GLN A 76 -7.91 -36.22 11.63
C GLN A 76 -8.81 -36.37 10.40
N ARG A 77 -9.76 -35.46 10.20
CA ARG A 77 -10.58 -35.41 8.97
C ARG A 77 -9.69 -35.14 7.75
N MET A 78 -8.79 -34.16 7.82
CA MET A 78 -7.90 -33.83 6.71
C MET A 78 -6.99 -35.00 6.33
N LEU A 79 -6.43 -35.73 7.32
CA LEU A 79 -5.63 -36.93 7.06
C LEU A 79 -6.42 -38.06 6.35
N ARG A 80 -7.70 -38.24 6.70
CA ARG A 80 -8.57 -39.19 6.00
C ARG A 80 -8.83 -38.77 4.54
N LEU A 81 -8.82 -37.46 4.27
CA LEU A 81 -8.97 -36.87 2.95
C LEU A 81 -7.64 -36.63 2.20
N ARG A 82 -6.50 -37.12 2.70
CA ARG A 82 -5.17 -36.83 2.13
C ARG A 82 -5.07 -37.02 0.62
N LYS A 83 -5.71 -38.05 0.08
CA LYS A 83 -5.69 -38.34 -1.37
C LYS A 83 -6.35 -37.18 -2.14
N SER A 84 -7.50 -36.71 -1.68
CA SER A 84 -8.20 -35.58 -2.28
C SER A 84 -7.32 -34.32 -2.26
N TYR A 85 -6.72 -33.98 -1.12
CA TYR A 85 -5.81 -32.84 -1.02
C TYR A 85 -4.62 -32.94 -1.99
N LEU A 86 -4.00 -34.13 -2.13
CA LEU A 86 -2.90 -34.37 -3.07
C LEU A 86 -3.32 -34.26 -4.53
N ASP A 87 -4.57 -34.62 -4.84
CA ASP A 87 -5.13 -34.56 -6.19
C ASP A 87 -5.61 -33.14 -6.55
N THR A 88 -5.94 -32.29 -5.56
CA THR A 88 -6.48 -30.93 -5.79
C THR A 88 -5.48 -29.79 -5.62
N VAL A 89 -4.40 -29.94 -4.84
CA VAL A 89 -3.52 -28.81 -4.46
C VAL A 89 -2.88 -28.08 -5.66
N GLU A 90 -2.32 -28.81 -6.62
CA GLU A 90 -1.69 -28.19 -7.80
C GLU A 90 -2.71 -27.53 -8.76
N PRO A 91 -3.86 -28.16 -9.07
CA PRO A 91 -4.96 -27.48 -9.75
C PRO A 91 -5.39 -26.18 -9.06
N VAL A 92 -5.53 -26.18 -7.73
CA VAL A 92 -5.89 -24.98 -6.96
C VAL A 92 -4.84 -23.88 -7.09
N ILE A 93 -3.55 -24.22 -6.96
CA ILE A 93 -2.47 -23.24 -7.15
C ILE A 93 -2.51 -22.65 -8.57
N LYS A 94 -2.67 -23.48 -9.61
CA LYS A 94 -2.81 -22.99 -10.99
C LYS A 94 -4.02 -22.08 -11.17
N PHE A 95 -5.16 -22.40 -10.55
CA PHE A 95 -6.34 -21.56 -10.57
C PHE A 95 -6.08 -20.20 -9.91
N LEU A 96 -5.47 -20.18 -8.72
CA LEU A 96 -5.10 -18.95 -8.00
C LEU A 96 -4.04 -18.12 -8.74
N GLN A 97 -3.18 -18.74 -9.54
CA GLN A 97 -2.25 -18.06 -10.46
C GLN A 97 -2.93 -17.51 -11.73
N GLY A 98 -4.23 -17.76 -11.92
CA GLY A 98 -4.95 -17.42 -13.15
C GLY A 98 -4.60 -18.28 -14.36
N ARG A 99 -3.90 -19.40 -14.16
CA ARG A 99 -3.43 -20.32 -15.22
C ARG A 99 -4.46 -21.40 -15.58
N ASP A 100 -5.50 -21.58 -14.77
CA ASP A 100 -6.61 -22.51 -15.06
C ASP A 100 -7.95 -21.95 -14.56
N SER A 101 -8.54 -21.01 -15.31
CA SER A 101 -9.83 -20.41 -14.96
C SER A 101 -11.01 -21.38 -15.07
N THR A 102 -10.85 -22.55 -15.70
CA THR A 102 -11.94 -23.51 -15.92
C THR A 102 -12.40 -24.18 -14.62
N LEU A 103 -11.52 -24.20 -13.60
CA LEU A 103 -11.82 -24.71 -12.26
C LEU A 103 -12.77 -23.82 -11.45
N ALA A 104 -13.04 -22.59 -11.89
CA ALA A 104 -13.93 -21.67 -11.18
C ALA A 104 -15.31 -22.29 -10.92
N HIS A 105 -15.93 -22.90 -11.93
CA HIS A 105 -17.26 -23.49 -11.79
C HIS A 105 -17.31 -24.68 -10.81
N PRO A 106 -16.50 -25.75 -10.95
CA PRO A 106 -16.55 -26.88 -10.03
C PRO A 106 -16.14 -26.51 -8.59
N ILE A 107 -15.23 -25.53 -8.40
CA ILE A 107 -14.90 -25.02 -7.07
C ILE A 107 -16.08 -24.26 -6.47
N ALA A 108 -16.67 -23.31 -7.21
CA ALA A 108 -17.78 -22.50 -6.72
C ALA A 108 -19.03 -23.33 -6.35
N MET A 109 -19.23 -24.47 -7.02
CA MET A 109 -20.32 -25.41 -6.76
C MET A 109 -20.04 -26.38 -5.60
N GLY A 110 -18.88 -26.30 -4.94
CA GLY A 110 -18.51 -27.19 -3.83
C GLY A 110 -18.21 -28.63 -4.24
N ALA A 111 -17.95 -28.88 -5.52
CA ALA A 111 -17.78 -30.24 -6.06
C ALA A 111 -16.31 -30.67 -6.17
N PHE A 112 -15.35 -29.78 -5.87
CA PHE A 112 -13.93 -29.99 -6.15
C PHE A 112 -13.05 -30.08 -4.90
N LEU A 113 -13.19 -29.14 -3.96
CA LEU A 113 -12.28 -28.99 -2.83
C LEU A 113 -12.66 -29.97 -1.68
N PRO A 114 -11.69 -30.65 -1.04
CA PRO A 114 -11.93 -31.17 0.29
C PRO A 114 -12.04 -30.01 1.28
N GLU A 115 -13.02 -30.08 2.18
CA GLU A 115 -13.36 -28.99 3.11
C GLU A 115 -13.10 -29.39 4.56
N ALA A 116 -12.59 -28.45 5.35
CA ALA A 116 -12.35 -28.55 6.79
C ALA A 116 -12.94 -27.32 7.52
N SER A 117 -12.48 -27.03 8.74
CA SER A 117 -13.11 -26.08 9.66
C SER A 117 -13.32 -24.66 9.11
N ARG A 118 -12.48 -24.19 8.18
CA ARG A 118 -12.60 -22.85 7.60
C ARG A 118 -13.87 -22.66 6.76
N PHE A 119 -14.45 -23.75 6.25
CA PHE A 119 -15.68 -23.72 5.45
C PHE A 119 -16.96 -23.59 6.31
N LEU A 120 -16.88 -23.80 7.62
CA LEU A 120 -18.05 -23.69 8.51
C LEU A 120 -18.56 -22.25 8.65
N GLN A 121 -17.72 -21.25 8.34
CA GLN A 121 -18.06 -19.83 8.39
C GLN A 121 -18.80 -19.33 7.12
N LEU A 122 -19.04 -20.20 6.13
CA LEU A 122 -19.65 -19.82 4.85
C LEU A 122 -21.16 -19.53 4.94
N ALA A 123 -21.86 -20.03 5.97
CA ALA A 123 -23.30 -19.89 6.11
C ALA A 123 -23.76 -18.42 6.21
N ASP A 124 -22.92 -17.53 6.74
CA ASP A 124 -23.20 -16.10 6.88
C ASP A 124 -22.89 -15.29 5.59
N LEU A 125 -22.32 -15.94 4.56
CA LEU A 125 -21.84 -15.29 3.33
C LEU A 125 -22.69 -15.60 2.08
N GLU A 126 -23.71 -16.46 2.17
CA GLU A 126 -24.58 -16.82 1.03
C GLU A 126 -25.26 -15.59 0.37
N GLU A 127 -25.64 -14.60 1.18
CA GLU A 127 -26.23 -13.34 0.70
C GLU A 127 -25.18 -12.42 0.04
N ALA A 128 -23.93 -12.44 0.53
CA ALA A 128 -22.79 -11.70 -0.04
C ALA A 128 -22.30 -12.30 -1.38
N PHE A 129 -22.48 -13.61 -1.59
CA PHE A 129 -22.17 -14.26 -2.86
C PHE A 129 -23.18 -13.93 -3.98
N GLY A 130 -24.37 -13.42 -3.66
CA GLY A 130 -25.41 -13.07 -4.63
C GLY A 130 -25.00 -11.97 -5.62
N THR A 131 -24.00 -11.16 -5.27
CA THR A 131 -23.41 -10.12 -6.13
C THR A 131 -22.07 -10.52 -6.76
N MET A 132 -21.50 -11.68 -6.38
CA MET A 132 -20.17 -12.12 -6.82
C MET A 132 -20.21 -12.91 -8.13
N GLY A 133 -19.19 -12.70 -8.95
CA GLY A 133 -18.90 -13.59 -10.07
C GLY A 133 -18.43 -14.97 -9.59
N ILE A 134 -18.74 -16.02 -10.37
CA ILE A 134 -18.34 -17.42 -10.11
C ILE A 134 -16.85 -17.54 -9.80
N THR A 135 -16.00 -16.82 -10.54
CA THR A 135 -14.54 -16.82 -10.36
C THR A 135 -14.13 -16.32 -8.98
N ASP A 136 -14.77 -15.28 -8.47
CA ASP A 136 -14.39 -14.66 -7.20
C ASP A 136 -14.80 -15.53 -6.02
N ARG A 137 -16.00 -16.13 -6.11
CA ARG A 137 -16.44 -17.15 -5.15
C ARG A 137 -15.45 -18.31 -5.11
N ALA A 138 -15.04 -18.79 -6.28
CA ALA A 138 -14.07 -19.88 -6.37
C ALA A 138 -12.70 -19.51 -5.78
N ARG A 139 -12.20 -18.28 -6.00
CA ARG A 139 -10.94 -17.81 -5.39
C ARG A 139 -11.04 -17.77 -3.88
N HIS A 140 -12.13 -17.25 -3.33
CA HIS A 140 -12.34 -17.22 -1.89
C HIS A 140 -12.33 -18.64 -1.27
N LEU A 141 -13.08 -19.58 -1.87
CA LEU A 141 -13.08 -20.99 -1.42
C LEU A 141 -11.70 -21.65 -1.55
N ALA A 142 -10.96 -21.36 -2.64
CA ALA A 142 -9.59 -21.82 -2.81
C ALA A 142 -8.62 -21.21 -1.78
N THR A 143 -8.84 -19.96 -1.35
CA THR A 143 -8.09 -19.33 -0.25
C THR A 143 -8.36 -20.05 1.07
N LEU A 144 -9.64 -20.29 1.43
CA LEU A 144 -10.00 -21.06 2.64
C LEU A 144 -9.38 -22.46 2.64
N TYR A 145 -9.33 -23.13 1.49
CA TYR A 145 -8.66 -24.41 1.32
C TYR A 145 -7.16 -24.37 1.66
N LEU A 146 -6.44 -23.31 1.23
CA LEU A 146 -5.02 -23.15 1.58
C LEU A 146 -4.84 -22.78 3.06
N GLU A 147 -5.77 -22.02 3.65
CA GLU A 147 -5.77 -21.72 5.08
C GLU A 147 -5.98 -22.96 5.94
N ASP A 148 -6.91 -23.85 5.57
CA ASP A 148 -7.10 -25.14 6.25
C ASP A 148 -5.79 -25.97 6.23
N LEU A 149 -5.09 -26.01 5.09
CA LEU A 149 -3.78 -26.67 4.99
C LEU A 149 -2.71 -26.00 5.85
N ALA A 150 -2.71 -24.67 5.94
CA ALA A 150 -1.80 -23.93 6.80
C ALA A 150 -2.07 -24.22 8.28
N ASP A 151 -3.34 -24.32 8.69
CA ASP A 151 -3.73 -24.69 10.06
C ASP A 151 -3.27 -26.11 10.42
N LEU A 152 -3.39 -27.07 9.49
CA LEU A 152 -2.85 -28.43 9.67
C LEU A 152 -1.33 -28.43 9.89
N ILE A 153 -0.59 -27.68 9.05
CA ILE A 153 0.87 -27.56 9.15
C ILE A 153 1.26 -26.94 10.49
N LYS A 154 0.53 -25.91 10.92
CA LYS A 154 0.72 -25.23 12.20
C LYS A 154 0.47 -26.15 13.39
N GLU A 155 -0.58 -26.98 13.34
CA GLU A 155 -0.89 -27.94 14.41
C GLU A 155 0.17 -29.03 14.54
N THR A 156 0.91 -29.34 13.47
CA THR A 156 1.73 -30.56 13.37
C THR A 156 3.22 -30.31 13.15
N VAL A 157 3.62 -29.96 11.92
CA VAL A 157 5.01 -30.01 11.47
C VAL A 157 5.75 -28.68 11.61
N CYS A 158 5.04 -27.55 11.79
CA CYS A 158 5.65 -26.24 11.99
C CYS A 158 4.73 -25.29 12.78
N PRO A 159 4.82 -25.25 14.13
CA PRO A 159 3.97 -24.40 15.00
C PRO A 159 4.00 -22.90 14.70
N HIS A 160 5.05 -22.45 14.03
CA HIS A 160 5.27 -21.05 13.67
C HIS A 160 4.75 -20.68 12.28
N PHE A 161 4.18 -21.63 11.54
CA PHE A 161 3.64 -21.38 10.20
C PHE A 161 2.28 -20.68 10.26
N GLY A 162 2.11 -19.69 9.40
CA GLY A 162 0.85 -19.06 9.05
C GLY A 162 0.85 -18.75 7.55
N PHE A 163 -0.32 -18.77 6.92
CA PHE A 163 -0.41 -18.60 5.46
C PHE A 163 0.15 -17.24 4.98
N SER A 164 0.01 -16.20 5.79
CA SER A 164 0.51 -14.85 5.51
C SER A 164 1.65 -14.40 6.44
N ARG A 165 2.09 -15.25 7.39
CA ARG A 165 3.10 -14.90 8.40
C ARG A 165 3.94 -16.11 8.80
N TYR A 166 5.21 -15.91 9.11
CA TYR A 166 6.09 -16.99 9.57
C TYR A 166 6.87 -16.56 10.81
N ALA A 167 6.71 -17.28 11.93
CA ALA A 167 7.45 -17.06 13.17
C ALA A 167 7.47 -15.60 13.71
N ASP A 168 6.44 -14.81 13.41
CA ASP A 168 6.35 -13.38 13.75
C ASP A 168 6.50 -13.10 15.26
N LYS A 169 5.90 -13.97 16.09
CA LYS A 169 5.94 -13.88 17.55
C LYS A 169 7.36 -13.94 18.15
N LEU A 170 8.35 -14.50 17.46
CA LEU A 170 9.73 -14.61 17.97
C LEU A 170 10.48 -13.28 17.92
N ALA A 171 10.07 -12.37 17.04
CA ALA A 171 10.78 -11.12 16.76
C ALA A 171 9.96 -9.86 17.12
N LEU A 172 8.67 -10.03 17.45
CA LEU A 172 7.77 -8.94 17.81
C LEU A 172 8.15 -8.38 19.20
N SER A 173 8.53 -7.11 19.24
CA SER A 173 8.85 -6.37 20.47
C SER A 173 9.92 -7.06 21.34
N ALA A 174 10.86 -7.78 20.69
CA ALA A 174 11.86 -8.63 21.35
C ALA A 174 13.12 -7.85 21.75
N THR A 175 13.18 -7.35 22.99
CA THR A 175 14.37 -6.63 23.48
C THR A 175 15.60 -7.52 23.67
N SER A 176 15.41 -8.85 23.79
CA SER A 176 16.46 -9.86 23.82
C SER A 176 16.46 -10.73 22.56
N PHE A 177 17.66 -11.12 22.12
CA PHE A 177 17.86 -12.07 21.03
C PHE A 177 17.75 -13.55 21.47
N ASP A 178 17.62 -13.82 22.76
CA ASP A 178 17.61 -15.20 23.29
C ASP A 178 16.53 -16.11 22.68
N PRO A 179 15.26 -15.67 22.48
CA PRO A 179 14.24 -16.52 21.87
C PRO A 179 14.63 -16.95 20.44
N LEU A 180 15.18 -16.02 19.66
CA LEU A 180 15.64 -16.30 18.30
C LEU A 180 16.88 -17.20 18.29
N GLU A 181 17.87 -16.93 19.15
CA GLU A 181 19.06 -17.76 19.26
C GLU A 181 18.70 -19.19 19.66
N ASN A 182 17.82 -19.37 20.65
CA ASN A 182 17.36 -20.67 21.10
C ASN A 182 16.66 -21.45 19.98
N GLU A 183 15.77 -20.79 19.24
CA GLU A 183 15.08 -21.43 18.12
C GLU A 183 16.05 -21.76 16.96
N LEU A 184 17.03 -20.91 16.69
CA LEU A 184 18.05 -21.20 15.67
C LEU A 184 18.98 -22.37 16.05
N GLN A 185 19.07 -22.74 17.33
CA GLN A 185 19.78 -23.95 17.77
C GLN A 185 18.95 -25.23 17.64
N THR A 186 17.63 -25.14 17.42
CA THR A 186 16.80 -26.33 17.20
C THR A 186 17.05 -26.90 15.80
N ALA A 187 16.82 -28.21 15.66
CA ALA A 187 16.90 -28.87 14.36
C ALA A 187 15.83 -28.29 13.41
N PRO A 188 16.18 -28.01 12.14
CA PRO A 188 15.23 -27.50 11.15
C PRO A 188 13.98 -28.39 11.05
N ASN A 189 12.80 -27.79 11.19
CA ASN A 189 11.54 -28.49 10.93
C ASN A 189 11.34 -28.71 9.41
N LEU A 190 10.27 -29.38 9.00
CA LEU A 190 10.04 -29.70 7.58
C LEU A 190 9.98 -28.45 6.69
N VAL A 191 9.37 -27.37 7.16
CA VAL A 191 9.26 -26.11 6.40
C VAL A 191 10.64 -25.45 6.28
N ASP A 192 11.45 -25.45 7.35
CA ASP A 192 12.84 -24.99 7.30
C ASP A 192 13.66 -25.83 6.31
N GLN A 193 13.51 -27.16 6.31
CA GLN A 193 14.23 -28.04 5.39
C GLN A 193 13.92 -27.70 3.92
N LEU A 194 12.64 -27.53 3.57
CA LEU A 194 12.24 -27.12 2.23
C LEU A 194 12.82 -25.75 1.86
N LEU A 195 12.84 -24.80 2.80
CA LEU A 195 13.44 -23.48 2.60
C LEU A 195 14.95 -23.57 2.35
N LEU A 196 15.66 -24.41 3.10
CA LEU A 196 17.10 -24.63 2.96
C LEU A 196 17.44 -25.35 1.64
N GLU A 197 16.60 -26.29 1.18
CA GLU A 197 16.72 -26.90 -0.14
C GLU A 197 16.63 -25.86 -1.26
N ILE A 198 15.62 -24.97 -1.19
CA ILE A 198 15.45 -23.87 -2.17
C ILE A 198 16.67 -22.96 -2.19
N LEU A 199 17.18 -22.59 -1.00
CA LEU A 199 18.40 -21.79 -0.90
C LEU A 199 19.59 -22.51 -1.54
N ASP A 200 19.79 -23.78 -1.23
CA ASP A 200 20.95 -24.53 -1.73
C ASP A 200 20.94 -24.66 -3.27
N GLU A 201 19.76 -24.93 -3.85
CA GLU A 201 19.54 -24.92 -5.29
C GLU A 201 19.94 -23.55 -5.88
N ARG A 202 19.47 -22.45 -5.28
CA ARG A 202 19.77 -21.08 -5.77
C ARG A 202 21.24 -20.70 -5.58
N MET A 203 21.88 -21.10 -4.49
CA MET A 203 23.31 -20.85 -4.24
C MET A 203 24.19 -21.55 -5.28
N GLN A 204 23.82 -22.76 -5.71
CA GLN A 204 24.54 -23.50 -6.75
C GLN A 204 24.36 -22.88 -8.14
N GLU A 205 23.15 -22.41 -8.45
CA GLU A 205 22.84 -21.73 -9.72
C GLU A 205 23.55 -20.38 -9.84
N VAL A 206 23.46 -19.54 -8.80
CA VAL A 206 23.94 -18.16 -8.85
C VAL A 206 25.41 -18.08 -8.48
N GLN A 207 25.92 -18.93 -7.58
CA GLN A 207 27.27 -18.82 -7.01
C GLN A 207 27.60 -17.39 -6.51
N PRO A 208 26.77 -16.80 -5.62
CA PRO A 208 26.99 -15.44 -5.16
C PRO A 208 28.16 -15.35 -4.17
N GLU A 209 28.86 -14.22 -4.18
CA GLU A 209 29.84 -13.85 -3.17
C GLU A 209 29.20 -13.05 -2.02
N VAL A 210 28.04 -12.44 -2.30
CA VAL A 210 27.25 -11.64 -1.35
C VAL A 210 25.78 -12.07 -1.42
N VAL A 211 25.16 -12.31 -0.27
CA VAL A 211 23.73 -12.56 -0.12
C VAL A 211 23.12 -11.48 0.77
N GLY A 212 22.13 -10.76 0.25
CA GLY A 212 21.37 -9.74 0.99
C GLY A 212 19.97 -10.17 1.33
N PHE A 213 19.55 -9.95 2.57
CA PHE A 213 18.18 -10.19 3.02
C PHE A 213 17.44 -8.87 3.20
N SER A 214 16.30 -8.72 2.52
CA SER A 214 15.35 -7.65 2.83
C SER A 214 14.35 -8.13 3.87
N VAL A 215 14.45 -7.61 5.10
CA VAL A 215 13.62 -7.99 6.24
C VAL A 215 12.66 -6.84 6.56
N PRO A 216 11.47 -6.81 5.93
CA PRO A 216 10.53 -5.70 6.13
C PRO A 216 9.76 -5.80 7.44
N PHE A 217 9.47 -7.01 7.92
CA PHE A 217 8.63 -7.25 9.11
C PHE A 217 9.29 -8.24 10.08
N PRO A 218 8.85 -8.27 11.35
CA PRO A 218 9.33 -9.25 12.34
C PRO A 218 9.25 -10.71 11.86
N GLY A 219 8.17 -11.07 11.15
CA GLY A 219 7.98 -12.40 10.58
C GLY A 219 8.94 -12.81 9.46
N ASN A 220 9.87 -11.95 9.05
CA ASN A 220 10.90 -12.29 8.07
C ASN A 220 12.27 -12.53 8.71
N LEU A 221 12.44 -12.13 9.97
CA LEU A 221 13.74 -12.16 10.63
C LEU A 221 14.25 -13.59 10.84
N TYR A 222 13.41 -14.46 11.42
CA TYR A 222 13.80 -15.85 11.68
C TYR A 222 14.20 -16.57 10.38
N GLY A 223 13.39 -16.44 9.32
CA GLY A 223 13.68 -17.02 8.01
C GLY A 223 15.02 -16.52 7.44
N ALA A 224 15.28 -15.22 7.51
CA ALA A 224 16.57 -14.64 7.09
C ALA A 224 17.76 -15.21 7.88
N LEU A 225 17.63 -15.32 9.20
CA LEU A 225 18.71 -15.83 10.06
C LEU A 225 18.94 -17.34 9.86
N ARG A 226 17.88 -18.13 9.65
CA ARG A 226 18.00 -19.57 9.35
C ARG A 226 18.70 -19.81 8.00
N LEU A 227 18.33 -19.03 6.97
CA LEU A 227 19.01 -19.04 5.68
C LEU A 227 20.49 -18.65 5.83
N ALA A 228 20.77 -17.56 6.54
CA ALA A 228 22.12 -17.08 6.80
C ALA A 228 22.95 -18.11 7.59
N GLN A 229 22.38 -18.78 8.58
CA GLN A 229 23.02 -19.87 9.34
C GLN A 229 23.51 -20.98 8.40
N PHE A 230 22.65 -21.41 7.46
CA PHE A 230 23.03 -22.41 6.46
C PHE A 230 24.13 -21.93 5.52
N ILE A 231 24.07 -20.67 5.08
CA ILE A 231 25.14 -20.05 4.27
C ILE A 231 26.46 -20.09 5.03
N LYS A 232 26.49 -19.69 6.31
CA LYS A 232 27.72 -19.70 7.11
C LYS A 232 28.30 -21.09 7.30
N GLN A 233 27.46 -22.12 7.37
CA GLN A 233 27.89 -23.51 7.53
C GLN A 233 28.41 -24.12 6.21
N LYS A 234 27.70 -23.90 5.10
CA LYS A 234 28.00 -24.57 3.82
C LYS A 234 28.82 -23.73 2.84
N TYR A 235 28.67 -22.40 2.89
CA TYR A 235 29.29 -21.42 2.00
C TYR A 235 30.01 -20.31 2.81
N PRO A 236 30.99 -20.65 3.68
CA PRO A 236 31.57 -19.73 4.67
C PRO A 236 32.30 -18.50 4.08
N HIS A 237 32.62 -18.52 2.79
CA HIS A 237 33.23 -17.39 2.09
C HIS A 237 32.23 -16.29 1.71
N VAL A 238 30.94 -16.63 1.64
CA VAL A 238 29.88 -15.71 1.22
C VAL A 238 29.55 -14.72 2.33
N LYS A 239 29.46 -13.44 1.95
CA LYS A 239 29.06 -12.37 2.86
C LYS A 239 27.54 -12.25 2.96
N THR A 240 27.03 -12.08 4.17
CA THR A 240 25.59 -11.97 4.46
C THR A 240 25.26 -10.56 4.92
N LEU A 241 24.27 -9.93 4.27
CA LEU A 241 23.83 -8.56 4.53
C LEU A 241 22.35 -8.58 4.92
N MET A 242 21.92 -7.62 5.74
CA MET A 242 20.50 -7.43 6.10
C MET A 242 20.13 -5.95 6.02
N GLY A 243 18.97 -5.66 5.44
CA GLY A 243 18.33 -4.34 5.47
C GLY A 243 16.81 -4.49 5.46
N GLY A 244 16.07 -3.39 5.35
CA GLY A 244 14.60 -3.39 5.30
C GLY A 244 13.94 -2.67 6.47
N GLY A 245 12.61 -2.75 6.54
CA GLY A 245 11.80 -2.08 7.56
C GLY A 245 12.16 -2.50 9.00
N TYR A 246 12.36 -3.79 9.25
CA TYR A 246 12.67 -4.27 10.60
C TYR A 246 14.01 -3.75 11.13
N PRO A 247 15.15 -3.82 10.39
CA PRO A 247 16.36 -3.12 10.82
C PRO A 247 16.17 -1.63 11.06
N ASN A 248 15.38 -0.98 10.19
CA ASN A 248 15.11 0.46 10.23
C ASN A 248 14.30 0.94 11.43
N THR A 249 13.47 0.08 12.03
CA THR A 249 12.67 0.44 13.20
C THR A 249 13.22 -0.22 14.45
N GLU A 250 13.47 -1.52 14.41
CA GLU A 250 13.78 -2.32 15.60
C GLU A 250 15.26 -2.24 16.00
N LEU A 251 16.19 -2.23 15.04
CA LEU A 251 17.62 -2.48 15.30
C LEU A 251 18.50 -1.22 15.36
N ARG A 252 17.92 -0.03 15.48
CA ARG A 252 18.70 1.23 15.46
C ARG A 252 19.64 1.41 16.65
N THR A 253 19.40 0.73 17.75
CA THR A 253 20.21 0.75 18.97
C THR A 253 20.90 -0.60 19.22
N LEU A 254 21.05 -1.41 18.17
CA LEU A 254 21.60 -2.77 18.22
C LEU A 254 22.97 -2.80 18.91
N ARG A 255 23.08 -3.64 19.93
CA ARG A 255 24.31 -3.95 20.67
C ARG A 255 24.56 -5.45 20.83
N GLU A 256 23.69 -6.29 20.28
CA GLU A 256 23.75 -7.75 20.39
C GLU A 256 24.80 -8.32 19.42
N PRO A 257 25.94 -8.87 19.91
CA PRO A 257 26.97 -9.42 19.03
C PRO A 257 26.57 -10.76 18.41
N ARG A 258 25.67 -11.54 19.01
CA ARG A 258 25.34 -12.91 18.53
C ARG A 258 24.64 -12.92 17.16
N ILE A 259 23.92 -11.86 16.80
CA ILE A 259 23.32 -11.77 15.45
C ILE A 259 24.39 -11.81 14.35
N PHE A 260 25.61 -11.34 14.63
CA PHE A 260 26.73 -11.34 13.69
C PHE A 260 27.37 -12.71 13.48
N LYS A 261 26.90 -13.76 14.18
CA LYS A 261 27.15 -15.16 13.79
C LYS A 261 26.48 -15.49 12.45
N TYR A 262 25.41 -14.77 12.11
CA TYR A 262 24.56 -15.03 10.94
C TYR A 262 24.75 -13.96 9.87
N ILE A 263 24.74 -12.68 10.26
CA ILE A 263 24.77 -11.52 9.34
C ILE A 263 26.07 -10.75 9.50
N ASP A 264 26.85 -10.55 8.44
CA ASP A 264 28.10 -9.78 8.54
C ASP A 264 27.86 -8.26 8.62
N PHE A 265 26.84 -7.75 7.91
CA PHE A 265 26.55 -6.32 7.84
C PHE A 265 25.03 -6.05 7.90
N ILE A 266 24.62 -5.09 8.71
CA ILE A 266 23.22 -4.64 8.80
C ILE A 266 23.16 -3.16 8.39
N THR A 267 22.41 -2.82 7.35
CA THR A 267 22.29 -1.45 6.83
C THR A 267 20.98 -0.80 7.28
N LEU A 268 21.03 0.49 7.60
CA LEU A 268 19.86 1.31 7.92
C LEU A 268 19.52 2.31 6.81
N ASP A 269 18.28 2.81 6.88
CA ASP A 269 17.64 3.79 6.00
C ASP A 269 17.61 3.31 4.54
N ASP A 270 17.72 4.24 3.59
CA ASP A 270 17.67 3.95 2.15
C ASP A 270 18.88 3.13 1.73
N GLY A 271 18.63 1.94 1.18
CA GLY A 271 19.67 0.94 0.95
C GLY A 271 20.65 1.32 -0.16
N GLU A 272 20.28 2.20 -1.10
CA GLU A 272 21.09 2.59 -2.25
C GLU A 272 22.48 3.10 -1.82
N GLY A 273 22.54 4.01 -0.84
CA GLY A 273 23.79 4.56 -0.32
C GLY A 273 24.66 3.51 0.38
N PRO A 274 24.19 2.87 1.48
CA PRO A 274 24.91 1.83 2.19
C PRO A 274 25.38 0.68 1.31
N TRP A 275 24.52 0.17 0.40
CA TRP A 275 24.88 -0.93 -0.48
C TRP A 275 25.99 -0.56 -1.46
N LEU A 276 25.94 0.62 -2.08
CA LEU A 276 27.01 1.07 -2.97
C LEU A 276 28.37 1.09 -2.24
N ARG A 277 28.38 1.60 -1.01
CA ARG A 277 29.59 1.75 -0.19
C ARG A 277 30.12 0.38 0.23
N LEU A 278 29.24 -0.56 0.56
CA LEU A 278 29.60 -1.94 0.83
C LEU A 278 30.18 -2.64 -0.41
N MET A 279 29.61 -2.43 -1.59
CA MET A 279 30.15 -2.99 -2.83
C MET A 279 31.56 -2.47 -3.14
N GLU A 280 31.78 -1.16 -3.00
CA GLU A 280 33.11 -0.53 -3.14
C GLU A 280 34.10 -1.07 -2.10
N TYR A 281 33.66 -1.29 -0.86
CA TYR A 281 34.45 -1.90 0.19
C TYR A 281 34.88 -3.33 -0.18
N PHE A 282 33.97 -4.16 -0.68
CA PHE A 282 34.30 -5.51 -1.14
C PHE A 282 35.27 -5.52 -2.33
N GLN A 283 35.24 -4.49 -3.17
CA GLN A 283 36.19 -4.30 -4.26
C GLN A 283 37.58 -3.78 -3.82
N GLY A 284 37.72 -3.40 -2.54
CA GLY A 284 38.93 -2.78 -1.98
C GLY A 284 39.10 -1.31 -2.39
N GLN A 285 38.03 -0.63 -2.78
CA GLN A 285 38.02 0.77 -3.21
C GLN A 285 37.64 1.73 -2.08
N ARG A 286 37.12 1.20 -0.97
CA ARG A 286 36.67 1.96 0.19
C ARG A 286 37.19 1.32 1.47
N ALA A 287 37.56 2.15 2.45
CA ALA A 287 37.92 1.69 3.79
C ALA A 287 36.67 1.43 4.65
N VAL A 288 36.76 0.52 5.62
CA VAL A 288 35.60 0.14 6.46
C VAL A 288 35.05 1.33 7.23
N GLU A 289 35.90 2.26 7.67
CA GLU A 289 35.55 3.47 8.42
C GLU A 289 34.71 4.45 7.58
N GLN A 290 34.75 4.31 6.24
CA GLN A 290 34.03 5.16 5.29
C GLN A 290 32.73 4.54 4.80
N LEU A 291 32.25 3.47 5.45
CA LEU A 291 30.91 2.94 5.21
C LEU A 291 29.83 3.93 5.66
N GLN A 292 28.60 3.68 5.20
CA GLN A 292 27.44 4.50 5.46
C GLN A 292 26.38 3.66 6.16
N ARG A 293 25.87 4.16 7.30
CA ARG A 293 24.74 3.60 8.06
C ARG A 293 24.77 2.08 8.23
N THR A 294 25.93 1.52 8.56
CA THR A 294 26.16 0.07 8.57
C THR A 294 26.61 -0.39 9.95
N PHE A 295 25.90 -1.34 10.55
CA PHE A 295 26.40 -2.11 11.68
C PHE A 295 27.26 -3.28 11.22
N LEU A 296 28.35 -3.52 11.95
CA LEU A 296 29.18 -4.71 11.82
C LEU A 296 29.84 -5.08 13.15
N LEU A 297 30.37 -6.30 13.24
CA LEU A 297 31.14 -6.74 14.40
C LEU A 297 32.63 -6.46 14.20
N GLN A 298 33.22 -5.67 15.10
CA GLN A 298 34.65 -5.35 15.11
C GLN A 298 35.22 -5.55 16.52
N ASN A 299 36.29 -6.33 16.63
CA ASN A 299 36.94 -6.66 17.90
C ASN A 299 36.00 -7.27 18.96
N GLY A 300 34.97 -8.00 18.51
CA GLY A 300 33.96 -8.62 19.39
C GLY A 300 32.84 -7.69 19.83
N GLU A 301 32.85 -6.43 19.39
CA GLU A 301 31.83 -5.42 19.72
C GLU A 301 31.05 -5.00 18.47
N VAL A 302 29.77 -4.71 18.66
CA VAL A 302 28.91 -4.18 17.60
C VAL A 302 29.26 -2.71 17.40
N GLN A 303 29.64 -2.34 16.17
CA GLN A 303 29.95 -0.98 15.80
C GLN A 303 29.01 -0.48 14.71
N TYR A 304 28.51 0.75 14.88
CA TYR A 304 27.77 1.48 13.85
C TYR A 304 28.71 2.40 13.09
N ILE A 305 28.97 2.10 11.82
CA ILE A 305 29.82 2.91 10.96
C ILE A 305 28.99 3.79 10.04
N ASN A 306 29.24 5.09 10.15
CA ASN A 306 28.62 6.11 9.31
C ASN A 306 29.63 7.25 9.01
N GLY A 307 30.84 6.89 8.58
CA GLY A 307 31.94 7.83 8.32
C GLY A 307 32.05 8.28 6.86
N SER A 308 31.16 7.82 5.97
CA SER A 308 31.11 8.31 4.59
C SER A 308 30.84 9.83 4.56
N THR A 309 31.53 10.55 3.68
CA THR A 309 31.29 11.98 3.42
C THR A 309 30.46 12.20 2.15
N ASP A 310 30.12 11.12 1.43
CA ASP A 310 29.29 11.17 0.24
C ASP A 310 27.86 11.56 0.61
N ALA A 311 27.22 12.35 -0.25
CA ALA A 311 25.80 12.65 -0.12
C ALA A 311 24.96 11.37 -0.26
N ASP A 312 23.79 11.40 0.36
CA ASP A 312 22.75 10.41 0.11
C ASP A 312 22.30 10.44 -1.36
N ILE A 313 21.82 9.29 -1.84
CA ILE A 313 21.38 9.13 -3.22
C ILE A 313 20.04 9.85 -3.38
N PRO A 314 19.94 10.89 -4.23
CA PRO A 314 18.68 11.60 -4.41
C PRO A 314 17.66 10.71 -5.13
N HIS A 315 16.37 10.95 -4.89
CA HIS A 315 15.28 10.16 -5.49
C HIS A 315 15.31 10.12 -7.04
N THR A 316 15.89 11.13 -7.70
CA THR A 316 16.09 11.15 -9.15
C THR A 316 17.13 10.13 -9.64
N GLU A 317 18.03 9.67 -8.77
CA GLU A 317 19.18 8.81 -9.09
C GLU A 317 19.07 7.36 -8.58
N VAL A 318 18.00 7.01 -7.86
CA VAL A 318 17.77 5.63 -7.37
C VAL A 318 17.52 4.61 -8.49
N GLY A 319 17.32 5.07 -9.73
CA GLY A 319 17.06 4.22 -10.89
C GLY A 319 15.63 3.69 -10.97
N THR A 320 15.41 2.71 -11.84
CA THR A 320 14.11 2.06 -12.06
C THR A 320 14.10 0.69 -11.37
N PRO A 321 13.06 0.33 -10.59
CA PRO A 321 12.92 -1.02 -10.06
C PRO A 321 13.06 -2.10 -11.15
N ASP A 322 13.89 -3.10 -10.90
CA ASP A 322 14.13 -4.23 -11.81
C ASP A 322 13.43 -5.47 -11.25
N TYR A 323 12.40 -5.95 -11.95
CA TYR A 323 11.62 -7.15 -11.59
C TYR A 323 12.13 -8.46 -12.21
N SER A 324 13.25 -8.44 -12.95
CA SER A 324 13.81 -9.67 -13.54
C SER A 324 14.25 -10.66 -12.44
N ASP A 325 14.26 -11.95 -12.78
CA ASP A 325 14.49 -13.12 -11.90
C ASP A 325 13.32 -13.49 -10.98
N LEU A 326 12.37 -12.58 -10.74
CA LEU A 326 11.17 -12.87 -9.97
C LEU A 326 10.16 -13.64 -10.84
N LYS A 327 9.48 -14.62 -10.24
CA LYS A 327 8.49 -15.47 -10.92
C LYS A 327 7.13 -14.75 -11.02
N LEU A 328 7.09 -13.63 -11.74
CA LEU A 328 5.94 -12.71 -11.76
C LEU A 328 4.60 -13.36 -12.13
N LEU A 329 4.61 -14.42 -12.92
CA LEU A 329 3.42 -15.17 -13.35
C LEU A 329 3.01 -16.29 -12.38
N GLU A 330 3.73 -16.47 -11.27
CA GLU A 330 3.49 -17.54 -10.29
C GLU A 330 2.90 -17.04 -8.96
N TYR A 331 2.77 -15.73 -8.79
CA TYR A 331 2.09 -15.14 -7.63
C TYR A 331 0.60 -15.52 -7.59
N LEU A 332 0.07 -15.64 -6.37
CA LEU A 332 -1.27 -16.14 -6.09
C LEU A 332 -2.25 -14.98 -5.91
N SER A 333 -3.39 -15.03 -6.59
CA SER A 333 -4.51 -14.11 -6.38
C SER A 333 -5.46 -14.69 -5.34
N VAL A 334 -5.30 -14.29 -4.08
CA VAL A 334 -6.09 -14.78 -2.94
C VAL A 334 -7.17 -13.77 -2.57
N VAL A 335 -8.32 -14.24 -2.10
CA VAL A 335 -9.45 -13.37 -1.72
C VAL A 335 -9.83 -13.66 -0.27
N GLU A 336 -9.22 -12.93 0.65
CA GLU A 336 -9.52 -13.02 2.09
C GLU A 336 -10.82 -12.28 2.44
N VAL A 337 -11.06 -11.12 1.81
CA VAL A 337 -12.22 -10.26 2.09
C VAL A 337 -12.91 -9.86 0.79
N LEU A 338 -14.25 -9.82 0.83
CA LEU A 338 -15.08 -9.55 -0.36
C LEU A 338 -15.14 -8.08 -0.78
N ASN A 339 -14.76 -7.16 0.12
CA ASN A 339 -14.77 -5.72 -0.14
C ASN A 339 -13.80 -5.37 -1.31
N PRO A 340 -14.28 -4.76 -2.42
CA PRO A 340 -13.46 -4.44 -3.60
C PRO A 340 -12.21 -3.63 -3.30
N MET A 341 -12.26 -2.75 -2.29
CA MET A 341 -11.10 -1.96 -1.85
C MET A 341 -10.03 -2.88 -1.23
N HIS A 342 -10.42 -3.82 -0.35
CA HIS A 342 -9.47 -4.76 0.26
C HIS A 342 -8.82 -5.72 -0.74
N ARG A 343 -9.50 -6.00 -1.87
CA ARG A 343 -8.94 -6.83 -2.94
C ARG A 343 -7.67 -6.23 -3.53
N LEU A 344 -7.48 -4.91 -3.49
CA LEU A 344 -6.26 -4.27 -3.99
C LEU A 344 -4.98 -4.75 -3.28
N TRP A 345 -5.09 -5.23 -2.04
CA TRP A 345 -3.95 -5.75 -1.27
C TRP A 345 -3.71 -7.24 -1.45
N SER A 346 -4.70 -8.02 -1.89
CA SER A 346 -4.67 -9.49 -1.88
C SER A 346 -4.87 -10.13 -3.26
N ASP A 347 -5.57 -9.45 -4.17
CA ASP A 347 -5.94 -9.92 -5.51
C ASP A 347 -5.05 -9.26 -6.57
N GLY A 348 -4.39 -10.09 -7.37
CA GLY A 348 -3.50 -9.65 -8.44
C GLY A 348 -2.17 -9.05 -7.98
N ARG A 349 -1.32 -8.78 -8.98
CA ARG A 349 0.02 -8.23 -8.83
C ARG A 349 0.02 -6.74 -9.19
N TRP A 350 0.72 -5.94 -8.39
CA TRP A 350 0.89 -4.49 -8.63
C TRP A 350 2.38 -4.15 -8.77
N ASN A 351 2.75 -3.47 -9.86
CA ASN A 351 4.07 -2.84 -9.94
C ASN A 351 4.16 -1.76 -8.85
N LYS A 352 5.28 -1.70 -8.13
CA LYS A 352 5.47 -0.77 -7.01
C LYS A 352 6.41 0.34 -7.46
N LEU A 353 6.00 1.59 -7.28
CA LEU A 353 6.81 2.76 -7.58
C LEU A 353 6.56 3.83 -6.50
N THR A 354 7.49 4.73 -6.25
CA THR A 354 7.29 5.92 -5.42
C THR A 354 7.22 7.16 -6.29
N VAL A 355 6.28 8.05 -6.01
CA VAL A 355 6.15 9.36 -6.69
C VAL A 355 7.10 10.37 -6.06
N ALA A 356 7.24 10.31 -4.74
CA ALA A 356 8.16 11.08 -3.93
C ALA A 356 8.80 10.18 -2.86
N HIS A 357 10.00 10.58 -2.45
CA HIS A 357 10.68 9.98 -1.30
C HIS A 357 10.33 10.73 -0.02
N GLY A 358 10.12 10.02 1.08
CA GLY A 358 9.76 10.59 2.38
C GLY A 358 8.37 11.24 2.44
N CYS A 359 8.05 11.85 3.58
CA CYS A 359 6.76 12.51 3.83
C CYS A 359 6.91 14.04 3.82
N TYR A 360 6.19 14.73 2.93
CA TYR A 360 6.19 16.20 2.89
C TYR A 360 5.56 16.85 4.13
N TRP A 361 4.70 16.13 4.86
CA TRP A 361 4.05 16.65 6.08
C TRP A 361 4.96 16.59 7.30
N LYS A 362 5.63 15.44 7.55
CA LYS A 362 6.66 15.21 8.58
C LYS A 362 6.39 15.84 9.96
N ARG A 363 5.14 15.85 10.41
CA ARG A 363 4.71 16.46 11.68
C ARG A 363 3.84 15.58 12.55
N CYS A 364 3.28 14.49 12.02
CA CYS A 364 2.43 13.59 12.79
C CYS A 364 3.17 13.08 14.03
N SER A 365 2.59 13.27 15.21
CA SER A 365 3.27 12.94 16.47
C SER A 365 3.35 11.44 16.77
N PHE A 366 2.54 10.63 16.09
CA PHE A 366 2.55 9.16 16.18
C PHE A 366 3.39 8.47 15.10
N CYS A 367 3.76 9.17 14.03
CA CYS A 367 4.55 8.58 12.94
C CYS A 367 6.03 8.64 13.28
N ASP A 368 6.83 7.72 12.71
CA ASP A 368 8.28 7.65 12.84
C ASP A 368 9.03 8.75 12.05
N ILE A 369 8.50 9.96 12.01
CA ILE A 369 9.00 11.12 11.25
C ILE A 369 10.42 11.57 11.64
N THR A 370 11.01 10.95 12.66
CA THR A 370 12.39 11.23 13.06
C THR A 370 13.40 10.30 12.39
N LEU A 371 12.93 9.30 11.66
CA LEU A 371 13.76 8.46 10.79
C LEU A 371 14.12 9.21 9.51
N ASP A 372 15.35 9.02 9.04
CA ASP A 372 15.88 9.78 7.91
C ASP A 372 15.06 9.54 6.64
N TYR A 373 14.78 8.28 6.31
CA TYR A 373 14.02 7.90 5.11
C TYR A 373 12.58 8.46 5.07
N ILE A 374 11.99 8.77 6.24
CA ILE A 374 10.66 9.41 6.33
C ILE A 374 10.78 10.93 6.28
N SER A 375 11.76 11.50 6.98
CA SER A 375 11.90 12.95 7.15
C SER A 375 12.52 13.66 5.93
N ARG A 376 13.35 12.95 5.16
CA ARG A 376 13.99 13.43 3.94
C ARG A 376 13.01 13.38 2.78
N TYR A 377 12.34 14.52 2.56
CA TYR A 377 11.39 14.66 1.46
C TYR A 377 12.08 15.09 0.17
N GLU A 378 11.91 14.30 -0.89
CA GLU A 378 12.44 14.58 -2.23
C GLU A 378 11.42 14.21 -3.30
N THR A 379 11.46 14.92 -4.43
CA THR A 379 10.53 14.70 -5.55
C THR A 379 11.29 14.34 -6.80
N ALA A 380 10.64 13.62 -7.71
CA ALA A 380 11.12 13.40 -9.07
C ALA A 380 10.23 14.16 -10.07
N PRO A 381 10.80 14.63 -11.20
CA PRO A 381 10.00 15.14 -12.31
C PRO A 381 9.03 14.07 -12.82
N ALA A 382 7.80 14.48 -13.16
CA ALA A 382 6.80 13.58 -13.75
C ALA A 382 7.31 12.87 -15.02
N THR A 383 8.13 13.54 -15.83
CA THR A 383 8.76 12.95 -17.02
C THR A 383 9.58 11.71 -16.67
N LEU A 384 10.43 11.80 -15.65
CA LEU A 384 11.26 10.68 -15.16
C LEU A 384 10.39 9.56 -14.59
N LEU A 385 9.34 9.90 -13.84
CA LEU A 385 8.42 8.90 -13.29
C LEU A 385 7.71 8.13 -14.39
N VAL A 386 7.26 8.81 -15.45
CA VAL A 386 6.62 8.15 -16.60
C VAL A 386 7.63 7.33 -17.41
N ASP A 387 8.89 7.77 -17.55
CA ASP A 387 9.95 6.94 -18.15
C ASP A 387 10.14 5.62 -17.37
N ARG A 388 10.16 5.69 -16.03
CA ARG A 388 10.24 4.51 -15.15
C ARG A 388 9.01 3.61 -15.29
N ILE A 389 7.81 4.19 -15.38
CA ILE A 389 6.55 3.45 -15.60
C ILE A 389 6.60 2.69 -16.92
N GLU A 390 6.98 3.34 -18.02
CA GLU A 390 7.10 2.70 -19.34
C GLU A 390 8.13 1.57 -19.35
N GLN A 391 9.27 1.76 -18.68
CA GLN A 391 10.29 0.72 -18.53
C GLN A 391 9.76 -0.49 -17.74
N ILE A 392 9.04 -0.26 -16.63
CA ILE A 392 8.44 -1.34 -15.83
C ILE A 392 7.34 -2.07 -16.62
N ILE A 393 6.52 -1.35 -17.40
CA ILE A 393 5.51 -1.97 -18.28
C ILE A 393 6.20 -2.84 -19.33
N ALA A 394 7.25 -2.33 -19.98
CA ALA A 394 8.01 -3.07 -20.98
C ALA A 394 8.65 -4.34 -20.39
N GLN A 395 9.13 -4.27 -19.14
CA GLN A 395 9.71 -5.41 -18.44
C GLN A 395 8.67 -6.44 -18.00
N THR A 396 7.56 -5.99 -17.42
CA THR A 396 6.63 -6.87 -16.69
C THR A 396 5.38 -7.25 -17.49
N GLY A 397 5.09 -6.53 -18.57
CA GLY A 397 3.88 -6.68 -19.38
C GLY A 397 2.60 -6.23 -18.67
N GLN A 398 2.68 -5.59 -17.50
CA GLN A 398 1.51 -5.18 -16.71
C GLN A 398 1.46 -3.67 -16.50
N THR A 399 0.23 -3.14 -16.49
CA THR A 399 -0.08 -1.71 -16.38
C THR A 399 -0.68 -1.30 -15.03
N GLY A 400 -0.76 -2.24 -14.07
CA GLY A 400 -1.22 -1.96 -12.70
C GLY A 400 -0.08 -1.44 -11.83
N PHE A 401 -0.29 -0.31 -11.15
CA PHE A 401 0.68 0.30 -10.23
C PHE A 401 0.09 0.54 -8.83
N HIS A 402 0.90 0.29 -7.80
CA HIS A 402 0.64 0.74 -6.44
C HIS A 402 1.77 1.70 -6.03
N PHE A 403 1.40 2.97 -5.81
CA PHE A 403 2.34 3.98 -5.34
C PHE A 403 2.54 3.86 -3.83
N VAL A 404 3.76 3.49 -3.43
CA VAL A 404 4.13 3.12 -2.04
C VAL A 404 4.70 4.28 -1.23
N ASP A 405 4.38 5.51 -1.62
CA ASP A 405 4.77 6.73 -0.90
C ASP A 405 4.27 6.72 0.56
N GLU A 406 5.04 7.35 1.45
CA GLU A 406 4.59 7.66 2.82
C GLU A 406 3.31 8.53 2.81
N ALA A 407 3.28 9.51 1.91
CA ALA A 407 2.10 10.26 1.53
C ALA A 407 2.36 10.90 0.15
N ALA A 408 1.71 10.37 -0.89
CA ALA A 408 1.89 10.87 -2.25
C ALA A 408 1.43 12.35 -2.35
N PRO A 409 2.31 13.29 -2.77
CA PRO A 409 1.98 14.71 -2.79
C PRO A 409 0.95 15.04 -3.88
N PRO A 410 -0.10 15.83 -3.59
CA PRO A 410 -1.18 16.12 -4.55
C PRO A 410 -0.68 16.80 -5.84
N LEU A 411 0.30 17.71 -5.72
CA LEU A 411 0.87 18.40 -6.89
C LEU A 411 1.74 17.48 -7.75
N ALA A 412 2.48 16.56 -7.13
CA ALA A 412 3.27 15.56 -7.87
C ALA A 412 2.34 14.57 -8.59
N LEU A 413 1.26 14.15 -7.95
CA LEU A 413 0.21 13.31 -8.56
C LEU A 413 -0.48 14.04 -9.73
N ARG A 414 -0.77 15.34 -9.60
CA ARG A 414 -1.28 16.17 -10.71
C ARG A 414 -0.33 16.15 -11.90
N ASP A 415 0.95 16.44 -11.67
CA ASP A 415 1.94 16.54 -12.73
C ASP A 415 2.18 15.16 -13.39
N LEU A 416 2.17 14.07 -12.60
CA LEU A 416 2.19 12.69 -13.09
C LEU A 416 0.97 12.37 -13.95
N ALA A 417 -0.23 12.72 -13.50
CA ALA A 417 -1.47 12.49 -14.23
C ALA A 417 -1.48 13.21 -15.58
N ILE A 418 -1.02 14.46 -15.62
CA ILE A 418 -0.91 15.25 -16.85
C ILE A 418 0.10 14.60 -17.81
N GLU A 419 1.26 14.16 -17.30
CA GLU A 419 2.28 13.53 -18.14
C GLU A 419 1.82 12.18 -18.72
N LEU A 420 1.13 11.36 -17.92
CA LEU A 420 0.53 10.10 -18.38
C LEU A 420 -0.49 10.35 -19.52
N LEU A 421 -1.38 11.33 -19.34
CA LEU A 421 -2.37 11.69 -20.35
C LEU A 421 -1.72 12.26 -21.61
N ARG A 422 -0.73 13.14 -21.46
CA ARG A 422 0.01 13.76 -22.56
C ARG A 422 0.73 12.73 -23.43
N ARG A 423 1.35 11.72 -22.82
CA ARG A 423 2.02 10.61 -23.55
C ARG A 423 1.07 9.51 -24.01
N GLY A 424 -0.18 9.52 -23.55
CA GLY A 424 -1.12 8.44 -23.81
C GLY A 424 -0.77 7.12 -23.08
N VAL A 425 0.06 7.17 -22.04
CA VAL A 425 0.43 5.99 -21.24
C VAL A 425 -0.73 5.61 -20.34
N LYS A 426 -1.34 4.45 -20.59
CA LYS A 426 -2.50 3.96 -19.85
C LYS A 426 -2.07 3.00 -18.75
N ILE A 427 -2.30 3.42 -17.51
CA ILE A 427 -2.10 2.59 -16.31
C ILE A 427 -3.36 2.57 -15.47
N THR A 428 -3.44 1.59 -14.57
CA THR A 428 -4.41 1.57 -13.47
C THR A 428 -3.62 1.70 -12.19
N TRP A 429 -3.98 2.61 -11.29
CA TRP A 429 -3.18 2.82 -10.08
C TRP A 429 -3.97 3.16 -8.83
N TRP A 430 -3.35 2.89 -7.70
CA TRP A 430 -3.79 3.34 -6.38
C TRP A 430 -2.58 3.68 -5.49
N GLY A 431 -2.78 4.42 -4.41
CA GLY A 431 -1.67 4.79 -3.52
C GLY A 431 -2.10 5.47 -2.23
N ASN A 432 -1.12 5.69 -1.35
CA ASN A 432 -1.33 6.31 -0.05
C ASN A 432 -1.22 7.84 -0.13
N ILE A 433 -2.18 8.56 0.46
CA ILE A 433 -2.24 10.01 0.51
C ILE A 433 -2.57 10.51 1.92
N ARG A 434 -2.52 11.83 2.08
CA ARG A 434 -3.12 12.56 3.20
C ARG A 434 -4.36 13.31 2.71
N PHE A 435 -5.50 13.17 3.40
CA PHE A 435 -6.75 13.85 3.03
C PHE A 435 -6.70 15.37 3.27
N GLU A 436 -6.08 16.08 2.33
CA GLU A 436 -5.85 17.52 2.43
C GLU A 436 -6.62 18.35 1.40
N LYS A 437 -6.81 19.64 1.70
CA LYS A 437 -7.59 20.58 0.89
C LYS A 437 -7.12 20.77 -0.56
N THR A 438 -5.89 20.37 -0.88
CA THR A 438 -5.33 20.46 -2.24
C THR A 438 -6.00 19.47 -3.18
N PHE A 439 -6.55 18.37 -2.66
CA PHE A 439 -7.42 17.45 -3.41
C PHE A 439 -8.80 18.10 -3.61
N SER A 440 -8.94 18.84 -4.70
CA SER A 440 -10.23 19.36 -5.18
C SER A 440 -10.95 18.33 -6.06
N ALA A 441 -12.26 18.50 -6.24
CA ALA A 441 -13.05 17.72 -7.21
C ALA A 441 -12.40 17.60 -8.60
N ASP A 442 -11.85 18.70 -9.14
CA ASP A 442 -11.18 18.68 -10.45
C ASP A 442 -9.86 17.90 -10.43
N LEU A 443 -9.08 18.00 -9.34
CA LEU A 443 -7.89 17.19 -9.21
C LEU A 443 -8.27 15.71 -9.11
N CYS A 444 -9.28 15.34 -8.32
CA CYS A 444 -9.77 13.96 -8.25
C CYS A 444 -10.21 13.42 -9.62
N ARG A 445 -10.93 14.23 -10.42
CA ARG A 445 -11.31 13.88 -11.80
C ARG A 445 -10.11 13.71 -12.73
N LEU A 446 -9.08 14.56 -12.61
CA LEU A 446 -7.83 14.41 -13.34
C LEU A 446 -7.11 13.11 -12.97
N LEU A 447 -7.04 12.78 -11.67
CA LEU A 447 -6.43 11.54 -11.20
C LEU A 447 -7.19 10.32 -11.74
N ALA A 448 -8.52 10.34 -11.71
CA ALA A 448 -9.36 9.30 -12.29
C ALA A 448 -9.09 9.12 -13.79
N ALA A 449 -9.02 10.22 -14.55
CA ALA A 449 -8.70 10.19 -15.98
C ALA A 449 -7.31 9.59 -16.29
N SER A 450 -6.35 9.77 -15.38
CA SER A 450 -5.01 9.15 -15.47
C SER A 450 -4.96 7.67 -15.07
N GLY A 451 -6.07 7.12 -14.56
CA GLY A 451 -6.19 5.72 -14.16
C GLY A 451 -6.18 5.46 -12.65
N CYS A 452 -6.34 6.48 -11.81
CA CYS A 452 -6.53 6.29 -10.37
C CYS A 452 -7.86 5.58 -10.12
N ILE A 453 -7.82 4.44 -9.43
CA ILE A 453 -9.03 3.69 -9.05
C ILE A 453 -9.27 3.71 -7.55
N ALA A 454 -8.24 3.99 -6.75
CA ALA A 454 -8.38 4.02 -5.30
C ALA A 454 -7.28 4.83 -4.61
N VAL A 455 -7.61 5.31 -3.41
CA VAL A 455 -6.67 5.95 -2.50
C VAL A 455 -6.87 5.46 -1.07
N SER A 456 -5.77 5.36 -0.33
CA SER A 456 -5.76 5.09 1.11
C SER A 456 -5.21 6.31 1.84
N GLY A 457 -5.78 6.66 3.00
CA GLY A 457 -5.31 7.80 3.76
C GLY A 457 -5.73 7.76 5.22
N GLY A 458 -4.91 8.39 6.08
CA GLY A 458 -5.20 8.46 7.51
C GLY A 458 -6.21 9.55 7.86
N LEU A 459 -7.38 9.13 8.36
CA LEU A 459 -8.33 9.99 9.09
C LEU A 459 -7.99 10.03 10.59
N GLU A 460 -7.44 8.94 11.13
CA GLU A 460 -7.04 8.76 12.53
C GLU A 460 -8.23 8.84 13.51
N VAL A 461 -8.59 10.03 13.99
CA VAL A 461 -9.58 10.25 15.06
C VAL A 461 -10.52 11.38 14.69
N ALA A 462 -11.81 11.26 15.03
CA ALA A 462 -12.79 12.33 14.80
C ALA A 462 -12.99 13.24 16.02
N SER A 463 -11.87 13.78 16.52
CA SER A 463 -11.82 14.82 17.55
C SER A 463 -10.82 15.89 17.13
N ASP A 464 -11.27 17.12 16.92
CA ASP A 464 -10.39 18.23 16.53
C ASP A 464 -9.29 18.47 17.57
N ARG A 465 -9.57 18.23 18.86
CA ARG A 465 -8.56 18.28 19.95
C ARG A 465 -7.45 17.25 19.72
N LEU A 466 -7.82 16.00 19.41
CA LEU A 466 -6.86 14.92 19.17
C LEU A 466 -6.12 15.12 17.85
N LEU A 467 -6.80 15.54 16.77
CA LEU A 467 -6.15 15.89 15.50
C LEU A 467 -5.13 17.02 15.63
N ALA A 468 -5.41 18.02 16.48
CA ALA A 468 -4.46 19.08 16.81
C ALA A 468 -3.25 18.54 17.60
N LYS A 469 -3.48 17.67 18.59
CA LYS A 469 -2.42 17.02 19.37
C LYS A 469 -1.57 16.03 18.56
N MET A 470 -2.18 15.40 17.56
CA MET A 470 -1.51 14.57 16.56
C MET A 470 -0.68 15.40 15.57
N GLU A 471 -0.91 16.72 15.50
CA GLU A 471 -0.42 17.59 14.44
C GLU A 471 -0.76 17.07 13.03
N LYS A 472 -1.95 16.46 12.85
CA LYS A 472 -2.34 15.89 11.56
C LYS A 472 -2.61 16.97 10.51
N GLY A 473 -3.05 18.16 10.94
CA GLY A 473 -3.28 19.34 10.10
C GLY A 473 -4.48 19.22 9.16
N VAL A 474 -5.47 18.39 9.51
CA VAL A 474 -6.74 18.20 8.79
C VAL A 474 -7.90 18.36 9.78
N SER A 475 -9.10 18.63 9.28
CA SER A 475 -10.34 18.64 10.07
C SER A 475 -11.34 17.64 9.50
N ILE A 476 -12.30 17.19 10.31
CA ILE A 476 -13.33 16.22 9.91
C ILE A 476 -14.08 16.69 8.66
N ALA A 477 -14.52 17.97 8.66
CA ALA A 477 -15.24 18.55 7.53
C ALA A 477 -14.39 18.62 6.25
N GLN A 478 -13.07 18.83 6.38
CA GLN A 478 -12.17 18.78 5.22
C GLN A 478 -12.06 17.36 4.67
N VAL A 479 -11.87 16.37 5.55
CA VAL A 479 -11.76 14.97 5.10
C VAL A 479 -13.04 14.55 4.40
N ALA A 480 -14.21 14.81 4.97
CA ALA A 480 -15.51 14.50 4.35
C ALA A 480 -15.65 15.04 2.92
N ARG A 481 -15.21 16.28 2.67
CA ARG A 481 -15.23 16.87 1.31
C ARG A 481 -14.25 16.20 0.36
N VAL A 482 -13.03 15.91 0.82
CA VAL A 482 -12.00 15.27 -0.01
C VAL A 482 -12.43 13.85 -0.37
N THR A 483 -12.96 13.08 0.58
CA THR A 483 -13.40 11.71 0.32
C THR A 483 -14.65 11.65 -0.55
N ARG A 484 -15.57 12.63 -0.41
CA ARG A 484 -16.65 12.88 -1.37
C ARG A 484 -16.10 13.12 -2.77
N ASP A 485 -15.11 14.01 -2.92
CA ASP A 485 -14.54 14.37 -4.22
C ASP A 485 -13.85 13.19 -4.91
N PHE A 486 -13.17 12.33 -4.15
CA PHE A 486 -12.65 11.06 -4.67
C PHE A 486 -13.78 10.12 -5.11
N THR A 487 -14.77 9.88 -4.24
CA THR A 487 -15.87 8.96 -4.54
C THR A 487 -16.69 9.44 -5.75
N ALA A 488 -16.96 10.74 -5.85
CA ALA A 488 -17.67 11.35 -6.98
C ALA A 488 -16.89 11.23 -8.30
N ALA A 489 -15.56 11.17 -8.25
CA ALA A 489 -14.70 10.89 -9.40
C ALA A 489 -14.59 9.39 -9.73
N GLY A 490 -15.28 8.51 -8.99
CA GLY A 490 -15.22 7.07 -9.15
C GLY A 490 -13.99 6.41 -8.51
N ILE A 491 -13.29 7.12 -7.62
CA ILE A 491 -12.10 6.63 -6.91
C ILE A 491 -12.52 6.08 -5.55
N MET A 492 -12.21 4.81 -5.27
CA MET A 492 -12.47 4.21 -3.96
C MET A 492 -11.57 4.80 -2.87
N VAL A 493 -12.09 4.91 -1.66
CA VAL A 493 -11.40 5.50 -0.51
C VAL A 493 -11.34 4.49 0.62
N HIS A 494 -10.12 4.22 1.09
CA HIS A 494 -9.85 3.50 2.33
C HIS A 494 -9.36 4.47 3.42
N ALA A 495 -10.00 4.44 4.59
CA ALA A 495 -9.63 5.27 5.73
C ALA A 495 -8.84 4.46 6.77
N TYR A 496 -7.59 4.85 7.04
CA TYR A 496 -6.90 4.40 8.25
C TYR A 496 -7.43 5.18 9.45
N LEU A 497 -7.88 4.42 10.46
CA LEU A 497 -8.50 4.92 11.69
C LEU A 497 -7.64 4.48 12.87
N MET A 498 -7.53 5.34 13.87
CA MET A 498 -6.71 5.12 15.05
C MET A 498 -7.53 5.35 16.31
N TYR A 499 -7.42 4.45 17.28
CA TYR A 499 -7.96 4.65 18.62
C TYR A 499 -6.89 4.36 19.68
N GLY A 500 -7.05 4.88 20.88
CA GLY A 500 -6.07 4.79 21.95
C GLY A 500 -4.95 5.83 21.89
N PHE A 501 -5.09 6.91 21.12
CA PHE A 501 -4.08 7.98 21.09
C PHE A 501 -3.97 8.66 22.48
N PRO A 502 -2.79 9.14 22.91
CA PRO A 502 -2.59 9.73 24.23
C PRO A 502 -3.67 10.73 24.65
N THR A 503 -4.27 10.49 25.82
CA THR A 503 -5.37 11.25 26.45
C THR A 503 -6.72 11.13 25.75
N GLN A 504 -6.92 10.17 24.84
CA GLN A 504 -8.22 9.95 24.21
C GLN A 504 -9.24 9.46 25.24
N THR A 505 -10.39 10.11 25.28
CA THR A 505 -11.47 9.76 26.20
C THR A 505 -12.44 8.75 25.57
N ALA A 506 -13.24 8.06 26.40
CA ALA A 506 -14.28 7.15 25.94
C ALA A 506 -15.32 7.88 25.05
N GLN A 507 -15.62 9.15 25.39
CA GLN A 507 -16.49 10.00 24.58
C GLN A 507 -15.93 10.21 23.18
N GLU A 508 -14.64 10.55 23.05
CA GLU A 508 -14.00 10.78 21.76
C GLU A 508 -13.89 9.50 20.92
N THR A 509 -13.76 8.33 21.55
CA THR A 509 -13.82 7.03 20.85
C THR A 509 -15.21 6.81 20.23
N ILE A 510 -16.28 7.03 20.98
CA ILE A 510 -17.66 6.88 20.48
C ILE A 510 -18.00 7.94 19.44
N ASP A 511 -17.57 9.19 19.65
CA ASP A 511 -17.73 10.27 18.68
C ASP A 511 -17.00 10.00 17.37
N SER A 512 -15.83 9.34 17.44
CA SER A 512 -15.11 8.89 16.25
C SER A 512 -15.86 7.79 15.51
N LEU A 513 -16.48 6.85 16.22
CA LEU A 513 -17.34 5.85 15.60
C LEU A 513 -18.58 6.48 14.93
N GLU A 514 -19.18 7.52 15.54
CA GLU A 514 -20.30 8.25 14.93
C GLU A 514 -19.90 8.91 13.61
N VAL A 515 -18.73 9.54 13.56
CA VAL A 515 -18.23 10.15 12.31
C VAL A 515 -18.00 9.09 11.25
N VAL A 516 -17.40 7.95 11.61
CA VAL A 516 -17.21 6.83 10.69
C VAL A 516 -18.54 6.31 10.17
N ARG A 517 -19.55 6.12 11.05
CA ARG A 517 -20.91 5.75 10.65
C ARG A 517 -21.49 6.72 9.63
N GLN A 518 -21.39 8.02 9.88
CA GLN A 518 -21.88 9.05 8.95
C GLN A 518 -21.12 9.06 7.62
N LEU A 519 -19.80 8.79 7.60
CA LEU A 519 -19.04 8.70 6.35
C LEU A 519 -19.51 7.52 5.47
N PHE A 520 -19.83 6.37 6.07
CA PHE A 520 -20.45 5.25 5.35
C PHE A 520 -21.90 5.55 4.92
N GLU A 521 -22.70 6.18 5.80
CA GLU A 521 -24.07 6.59 5.50
C GLU A 521 -24.15 7.56 4.30
N GLN A 522 -23.19 8.49 4.20
CA GLN A 522 -23.06 9.40 3.06
C GLN A 522 -22.35 8.78 1.85
N ASN A 523 -21.93 7.51 1.95
CA ASN A 523 -21.21 6.77 0.92
C ASN A 523 -19.97 7.52 0.39
N VAL A 524 -19.20 8.16 1.28
CA VAL A 524 -17.98 8.90 0.90
C VAL A 524 -16.69 8.13 1.20
N ILE A 525 -16.79 6.94 1.80
CA ILE A 525 -15.70 5.98 1.97
C ILE A 525 -16.21 4.56 1.67
N GLN A 526 -15.35 3.69 1.15
CA GLN A 526 -15.70 2.31 0.79
C GLN A 526 -15.13 1.28 1.77
N SER A 527 -14.13 1.68 2.55
CA SER A 527 -13.52 0.82 3.56
C SER A 527 -12.80 1.66 4.61
N GLY A 528 -12.58 1.08 5.79
CA GLY A 528 -11.63 1.59 6.76
C GLY A 528 -11.06 0.46 7.61
N TYR A 529 -10.07 0.79 8.43
CA TYR A 529 -9.52 -0.15 9.41
C TYR A 529 -9.09 0.58 10.69
N TRP A 530 -9.49 0.05 11.85
CA TRP A 530 -9.08 0.55 13.16
C TRP A 530 -7.77 -0.08 13.62
N HIS A 531 -6.76 0.75 13.84
CA HIS A 531 -5.56 0.38 14.56
C HIS A 531 -5.58 0.95 15.97
N ARG A 532 -5.17 0.16 16.97
CA ARG A 532 -4.82 0.69 18.29
C ARG A 532 -3.49 1.43 18.15
N PHE A 533 -3.40 2.63 18.72
CA PHE A 533 -2.16 3.38 18.84
C PHE A 533 -1.09 2.53 19.54
N SER A 534 0.11 2.50 18.94
CA SER A 534 1.34 1.98 19.56
C SER A 534 2.34 3.14 19.62
N MET A 535 3.10 3.18 20.73
CA MET A 535 4.11 4.20 20.95
C MET A 535 5.45 3.67 20.46
N THR A 536 5.84 4.06 19.24
CA THR A 536 7.14 3.68 18.68
C THR A 536 8.27 4.57 19.22
N ALA A 537 9.48 4.04 19.37
CA ALA A 537 10.65 4.75 19.88
C ALA A 537 11.08 5.94 19.00
N HIS A 538 10.67 5.93 17.72
CA HIS A 538 11.05 6.93 16.73
C HIS A 538 9.98 7.99 16.49
N SER A 539 8.77 7.82 17.05
CA SER A 539 7.74 8.85 16.98
C SER A 539 8.01 10.01 17.94
N PRO A 540 7.52 11.23 17.65
CA PRO A 540 7.56 12.33 18.61
C PRO A 540 6.96 11.99 19.97
N VAL A 541 5.89 11.16 20.01
CA VAL A 541 5.30 10.65 21.25
C VAL A 541 6.30 9.75 21.99
N GLY A 542 6.93 8.78 21.32
CA GLY A 542 7.90 7.90 21.97
C GLY A 542 9.17 8.61 22.45
N LYS A 543 9.58 9.69 21.76
CA LYS A 543 10.74 10.50 22.18
C LYS A 543 10.47 11.42 23.36
N ASN A 544 9.23 11.91 23.53
CA ASN A 544 8.85 12.85 24.59
C ASN A 544 7.47 12.49 25.17
N PRO A 545 7.29 11.30 25.77
CA PRO A 545 5.98 10.80 26.18
C PRO A 545 5.26 11.72 27.17
N GLU A 546 6.00 12.38 28.06
CA GLU A 546 5.48 13.33 29.05
C GLU A 546 4.80 14.55 28.41
N LYS A 547 5.30 15.02 27.25
CA LYS A 547 4.67 16.11 26.47
C LYS A 547 3.26 15.73 26.03
N TYR A 548 3.02 14.44 25.81
CA TYR A 548 1.74 13.91 25.34
C TYR A 548 0.90 13.33 26.48
N GLY A 549 1.35 13.42 27.73
CA GLY A 549 0.60 12.96 28.90
C GLY A 549 0.56 11.43 29.07
N VAL A 550 1.51 10.72 28.47
CA VAL A 550 1.70 9.28 28.64
C VAL A 550 3.00 8.99 29.39
N VAL A 551 3.08 7.81 29.99
CA VAL A 551 4.24 7.35 30.75
C VAL A 551 4.78 6.09 30.09
N LYS A 552 6.07 6.09 29.70
CA LYS A 552 6.74 4.86 29.26
C LYS A 552 6.92 3.94 30.47
N VAL A 553 6.38 2.72 30.37
CA VAL A 553 6.48 1.69 31.42
C VAL A 553 7.28 0.45 30.99
N GLY A 554 7.72 0.41 29.72
CA GLY A 554 8.56 -0.65 29.20
C GLY A 554 8.63 -0.66 27.67
N PRO A 555 9.07 -1.76 27.08
CA PRO A 555 9.85 -2.82 27.74
C PRO A 555 11.18 -2.27 28.28
N GLU A 556 11.82 -2.98 29.20
CA GLU A 556 13.17 -2.63 29.66
C GLU A 556 14.16 -2.72 28.48
N PRO A 557 15.06 -1.72 28.30
CA PRO A 557 15.99 -1.71 27.18
C PRO A 557 16.90 -2.94 27.17
N GLY A 558 16.96 -3.62 26.03
CA GLY A 558 17.83 -4.77 25.82
C GLY A 558 19.04 -4.46 24.94
N LEU A 559 19.65 -5.53 24.41
CA LEU A 559 20.76 -5.44 23.47
C LEU A 559 20.31 -5.59 22.00
N PHE A 560 19.07 -6.03 21.76
CA PHE A 560 18.62 -6.43 20.43
C PHE A 560 17.69 -5.39 19.77
N ALA A 561 16.36 -5.54 19.89
CA ALA A 561 15.39 -4.60 19.32
C ALA A 561 14.87 -3.60 20.35
N ASP A 562 14.55 -2.38 19.89
CA ASP A 562 13.97 -1.30 20.71
C ASP A 562 13.11 -0.37 19.85
N ASN A 563 11.81 -0.68 19.74
CA ASN A 563 10.87 0.15 18.98
C ASN A 563 9.49 0.26 19.63
N ASP A 564 8.78 -0.85 19.85
CA ASP A 564 7.43 -0.82 20.41
C ASP A 564 7.46 -0.61 21.93
N LEU A 565 7.16 0.61 22.37
CA LEU A 565 7.25 1.03 23.77
C LEU A 565 5.90 0.85 24.49
N TRP A 566 5.94 0.12 25.60
CA TRP A 566 4.80 -0.02 26.49
C TRP A 566 4.57 1.30 27.23
N HIS A 567 3.31 1.72 27.29
CA HIS A 567 2.94 2.97 27.92
C HIS A 567 1.64 2.87 28.71
N GLU A 568 1.53 3.71 29.73
CA GLU A 568 0.29 4.04 30.40
C GLU A 568 -0.22 5.40 29.90
N ASP A 569 -1.54 5.53 29.81
CA ASP A 569 -2.25 6.77 29.49
C ASP A 569 -3.16 7.17 30.67
N PRO A 570 -2.62 7.81 31.73
CA PRO A 570 -3.37 8.07 32.97
C PRO A 570 -4.59 8.97 32.80
N GLN A 571 -4.66 9.72 31.70
CA GLN A 571 -5.78 10.62 31.38
C GLN A 571 -6.70 10.05 30.28
N GLY A 572 -6.32 8.91 29.70
CA GLY A 572 -7.09 8.23 28.66
C GLY A 572 -8.19 7.33 29.21
N ALA A 573 -8.97 6.77 28.29
CA ALA A 573 -9.90 5.68 28.60
C ALA A 573 -9.18 4.33 28.70
N ASP A 574 -9.90 3.33 29.21
CA ASP A 574 -9.51 1.93 29.03
C ASP A 574 -9.78 1.51 27.58
N HIS A 575 -8.77 1.72 26.73
CA HIS A 575 -8.87 1.52 25.28
C HIS A 575 -9.08 0.05 24.89
N GLU A 576 -8.74 -0.90 25.75
CA GLU A 576 -8.85 -2.33 25.47
C GLU A 576 -10.30 -2.77 25.29
N LEU A 577 -11.22 -2.11 26.01
CA LEU A 577 -12.65 -2.39 25.97
C LEU A 577 -13.27 -2.10 24.59
N PHE A 578 -12.72 -1.17 23.82
CA PHE A 578 -13.39 -0.64 22.62
C PHE A 578 -13.08 -1.41 21.33
N GLY A 579 -11.92 -2.09 21.25
CA GLY A 579 -11.41 -2.64 19.99
C GLY A 579 -12.37 -3.60 19.28
N ALA A 580 -12.95 -4.55 20.02
CA ALA A 580 -13.88 -5.54 19.45
C ALA A 580 -15.17 -4.87 18.91
N GLY A 581 -15.74 -3.93 19.65
CA GLY A 581 -16.94 -3.21 19.24
C GLY A 581 -16.70 -2.31 18.03
N LEU A 582 -15.57 -1.59 17.99
CA LEU A 582 -15.16 -0.77 16.85
C LEU A 582 -14.97 -1.61 15.58
N ALA A 583 -14.28 -2.75 15.68
CA ALA A 583 -14.07 -3.66 14.56
C ALA A 583 -15.39 -4.25 14.06
N LYS A 584 -16.27 -4.69 14.98
CA LYS A 584 -17.59 -5.23 14.65
C LYS A 584 -18.47 -4.18 13.95
N ALA A 585 -18.53 -2.95 14.48
CA ALA A 585 -19.30 -1.87 13.88
C ALA A 585 -18.81 -1.55 12.46
N LEU A 586 -17.49 -1.35 12.32
CA LEU A 586 -16.87 -1.01 11.04
C LEU A 586 -17.08 -2.11 9.98
N TYR A 587 -16.96 -3.38 10.37
CA TYR A 587 -17.26 -4.51 9.48
C TYR A 587 -18.69 -4.42 8.94
N ASN A 588 -19.68 -4.16 9.80
CA ASN A 588 -21.08 -4.05 9.38
C ASN A 588 -21.35 -2.79 8.54
N TYR A 589 -20.74 -1.65 8.89
CA TYR A 589 -20.87 -0.41 8.12
C TYR A 589 -20.32 -0.53 6.70
N MET A 590 -19.22 -1.26 6.50
CA MET A 590 -18.69 -1.57 5.17
C MET A 590 -19.66 -2.37 4.29
N HIS A 591 -20.64 -3.05 4.89
CA HIS A 591 -21.69 -3.79 4.20
C HIS A 591 -23.05 -3.05 4.21
N GLY A 592 -23.09 -1.81 4.72
CA GLY A 592 -24.32 -1.04 4.84
C GLY A 592 -25.30 -1.55 5.92
N ILE A 593 -24.82 -2.40 6.85
CA ILE A 593 -25.64 -3.04 7.88
C ILE A 593 -25.53 -2.24 9.19
N GLY A 594 -26.66 -2.03 9.87
CA GLY A 594 -26.72 -1.46 11.22
C GLY A 594 -26.31 0.01 11.31
N LEU A 595 -26.45 0.79 10.23
CA LEU A 595 -26.17 2.24 10.21
C LEU A 595 -27.22 3.03 11.00
N GLU A 596 -28.40 2.47 11.20
CA GLU A 596 -29.54 2.98 11.95
C GLU A 596 -29.50 2.60 13.44
N GLU A 597 -28.73 1.56 13.79
CA GLU A 597 -28.61 1.08 15.17
C GLU A 597 -27.90 2.11 16.05
N PRO A 598 -28.30 2.25 17.33
CA PRO A 598 -27.58 3.11 18.26
C PRO A 598 -26.16 2.58 18.47
N LEU A 599 -25.17 3.45 18.58
CA LEU A 599 -23.75 3.04 18.72
C LEU A 599 -23.49 2.07 19.88
N SER A 600 -24.31 2.11 20.95
CA SER A 600 -24.24 1.18 22.07
C SER A 600 -24.51 -0.27 21.70
N PHE A 601 -25.17 -0.54 20.56
CA PHE A 601 -25.44 -1.88 20.04
C PHE A 601 -24.16 -2.69 19.81
N TRP A 602 -23.04 -2.00 19.51
CA TRP A 602 -21.77 -2.64 19.17
C TRP A 602 -20.91 -3.02 20.37
N PHE A 603 -21.34 -2.68 21.60
CA PHE A 603 -20.53 -2.85 22.81
C PHE A 603 -21.31 -3.62 23.88
N ASP A 604 -20.63 -4.57 24.53
CA ASP A 604 -21.21 -5.37 25.63
C ASP A 604 -21.17 -4.64 26.99
N PHE A 605 -20.87 -3.35 26.98
CA PHE A 605 -20.81 -2.48 28.16
C PHE A 605 -21.45 -1.12 27.88
N LYS A 606 -21.73 -0.37 28.95
CA LYS A 606 -22.35 0.94 28.82
C LYS A 606 -21.36 1.96 28.23
N VAL A 607 -21.71 2.50 27.08
CA VAL A 607 -20.98 3.59 26.41
C VAL A 607 -21.70 4.93 26.53
N PRO A 608 -20.99 6.07 26.45
CA PRO A 608 -21.63 7.38 26.37
C PRO A 608 -22.44 7.54 25.08
N ARG A 609 -23.34 8.53 25.05
CA ARG A 609 -24.04 8.92 23.82
C ARG A 609 -23.12 9.78 22.95
N ALA A 610 -23.22 9.66 21.64
CA ALA A 610 -22.49 10.52 20.72
C ALA A 610 -22.83 12.00 20.98
N SER A 611 -21.81 12.85 20.98
CA SER A 611 -21.92 14.29 21.18
C SER A 611 -22.06 15.06 19.86
N HIS A 612 -21.55 14.49 18.76
CA HIS A 612 -21.62 15.10 17.43
C HIS A 612 -23.05 15.10 16.87
N PRO A 613 -23.45 16.15 16.10
CA PRO A 613 -24.71 16.15 15.36
C PRO A 613 -24.76 15.00 14.35
N LYS A 614 -25.92 14.35 14.23
CA LYS A 614 -26.15 13.22 13.30
C LYS A 614 -25.96 13.56 11.81
N ASN A 615 -26.02 14.84 11.46
CA ASN A 615 -25.93 15.35 10.09
C ASN A 615 -24.64 16.15 9.84
N MET A 616 -23.63 16.02 10.70
CA MET A 616 -22.38 16.78 10.60
C MET A 616 -21.66 16.52 9.27
N ILE A 617 -21.55 15.26 8.85
CA ILE A 617 -20.90 14.90 7.59
C ILE A 617 -21.75 15.32 6.39
N ALA A 618 -23.08 15.13 6.44
CA ALA A 618 -23.99 15.61 5.41
C ALA A 618 -23.82 17.12 5.14
N GLN A 619 -23.77 17.94 6.19
CA GLN A 619 -23.52 19.38 6.06
C GLN A 619 -22.12 19.69 5.50
N ALA A 620 -21.09 18.92 5.89
CA ALA A 620 -19.74 19.12 5.41
C ALA A 620 -19.60 18.83 3.91
N VAL A 621 -20.30 17.80 3.40
CA VAL A 621 -20.28 17.40 1.98
C VAL A 621 -21.15 18.28 1.09
N GLU A 622 -22.08 19.06 1.64
CA GLU A 622 -22.87 20.05 0.88
C GLU A 622 -22.15 21.40 0.70
N ALA A 623 -21.09 21.65 1.46
CA ALA A 623 -20.40 22.94 1.43
C ALA A 623 -19.80 23.24 0.05
N ILE A 624 -20.21 24.39 -0.51
CA ILE A 624 -19.78 24.87 -1.83
C ILE A 624 -18.35 25.44 -1.74
N GLY A 625 -17.49 25.05 -2.67
CA GLY A 625 -16.12 25.57 -2.79
C GLY A 625 -16.07 27.00 -3.31
N LYS A 626 -14.85 27.53 -3.50
CA LYS A 626 -14.69 28.85 -4.13
C LYS A 626 -15.20 28.83 -5.57
N PRO A 627 -15.85 29.91 -6.05
CA PRO A 627 -16.26 30.01 -7.45
C PRO A 627 -15.04 30.09 -8.37
N ASP A 628 -15.21 29.68 -9.64
CA ASP A 628 -14.12 29.69 -10.63
C ASP A 628 -13.61 31.12 -10.94
N SER A 629 -14.46 32.13 -10.74
CA SER A 629 -14.08 33.55 -10.86
C SER A 629 -12.96 33.95 -9.90
N GLU A 630 -12.80 33.26 -8.76
CA GLU A 630 -11.71 33.48 -7.80
C GLU A 630 -10.45 32.65 -8.08
N LYS A 631 -10.47 31.79 -9.11
CA LYS A 631 -9.41 30.80 -9.43
C LYS A 631 -8.51 31.24 -10.58
N GLN A 632 -8.32 32.54 -10.78
CA GLN A 632 -7.63 33.13 -11.95
C GLN A 632 -6.22 32.58 -12.24
N ASN A 633 -5.51 32.07 -11.22
CA ASN A 633 -4.16 31.52 -11.35
C ASN A 633 -4.10 29.98 -11.42
N LEU A 634 -5.25 29.30 -11.47
CA LEU A 634 -5.32 27.85 -11.64
C LEU A 634 -5.31 27.48 -13.11
N ARG A 635 -4.78 26.28 -13.39
CA ARG A 635 -4.59 25.74 -14.73
C ARG A 635 -5.91 25.20 -15.26
N VAL A 636 -6.21 25.49 -16.52
CA VAL A 636 -7.35 24.93 -17.24
C VAL A 636 -6.88 23.73 -18.06
N LEU A 637 -7.62 22.62 -17.98
CA LEU A 637 -7.39 21.41 -18.78
C LEU A 637 -8.71 20.98 -19.41
N TRP A 638 -8.66 20.42 -20.62
CA TRP A 638 -9.80 19.82 -21.28
C TRP A 638 -9.52 18.34 -21.52
N LEU A 639 -10.33 17.46 -20.92
CA LEU A 639 -10.20 16.01 -21.08
C LEU A 639 -10.94 15.46 -22.31
N GLY A 640 -11.80 16.28 -22.93
CA GLY A 640 -12.57 15.89 -24.09
C GLY A 640 -11.82 16.10 -25.41
N ASN A 641 -12.48 15.74 -26.51
CA ASN A 641 -11.98 16.01 -27.86
C ASN A 641 -12.25 17.47 -28.25
N ALA A 642 -11.56 17.97 -29.28
CA ALA A 642 -11.90 19.25 -29.89
C ALA A 642 -13.35 19.22 -30.41
N PRO A 643 -14.18 20.23 -30.10
CA PRO A 643 -15.53 20.31 -30.65
C PRO A 643 -15.50 20.73 -32.13
N GLU A 644 -16.49 20.28 -32.89
CA GLU A 644 -16.82 20.90 -34.18
C GLU A 644 -17.69 22.14 -33.96
N MET A 645 -17.56 23.14 -34.82
CA MET A 645 -18.36 24.37 -34.73
C MET A 645 -19.07 24.68 -36.05
N GLU A 646 -20.38 24.92 -35.97
CA GLU A 646 -21.16 25.49 -37.07
C GLU A 646 -21.95 26.73 -36.62
N VAL A 647 -22.20 27.67 -37.55
CA VAL A 647 -23.04 28.84 -37.28
C VAL A 647 -24.42 28.61 -37.90
N VAL A 648 -25.42 28.41 -37.04
CA VAL A 648 -26.79 28.17 -37.46
C VAL A 648 -27.57 29.47 -37.48
N THR A 649 -28.15 29.81 -38.64
CA THR A 649 -28.98 31.00 -38.82
C THR A 649 -30.46 30.64 -38.74
N LYS A 650 -31.19 31.24 -37.80
CA LYS A 650 -32.66 31.09 -37.69
C LYS A 650 -33.36 32.42 -37.90
N THR A 651 -34.29 32.45 -38.85
CA THR A 651 -35.15 33.62 -39.09
C THR A 651 -36.49 33.42 -38.41
N LYS A 652 -36.85 34.29 -37.46
CA LYS A 652 -38.15 34.25 -36.76
C LYS A 652 -38.76 35.64 -36.73
N LYS A 653 -39.99 35.78 -37.25
CA LYS A 653 -40.74 37.06 -37.32
C LYS A 653 -39.94 38.21 -37.99
N GLY A 654 -39.22 37.93 -39.07
CA GLY A 654 -38.45 38.95 -39.80
C GLY A 654 -37.14 39.41 -39.12
N ARG A 655 -36.78 38.83 -37.98
CA ARG A 655 -35.46 39.00 -37.34
C ARG A 655 -34.62 37.75 -37.55
N THR A 656 -33.38 37.96 -37.97
CA THR A 656 -32.37 36.91 -38.15
C THR A 656 -31.54 36.80 -36.88
N PHE A 657 -31.44 35.60 -36.33
CA PHE A 657 -30.59 35.29 -35.19
C PHE A 657 -29.55 34.27 -35.63
N GLN A 658 -28.29 34.50 -35.26
CA GLN A 658 -27.20 33.55 -35.48
C GLN A 658 -26.76 32.99 -34.13
N ASN A 659 -26.58 31.68 -34.05
CA ASN A 659 -25.99 31.01 -32.90
C ASN A 659 -24.86 30.11 -33.38
N ALA A 660 -23.80 30.00 -32.59
CA ALA A 660 -22.84 28.93 -32.71
C ALA A 660 -23.41 27.65 -32.11
N LEU A 661 -23.23 26.54 -32.82
CA LEU A 661 -23.46 25.19 -32.33
C LEU A 661 -22.09 24.51 -32.21
N LEU A 662 -21.71 24.14 -30.99
CA LEU A 662 -20.52 23.35 -30.72
C LEU A 662 -20.94 21.89 -30.52
N THR A 663 -20.52 21.00 -31.40
CA THR A 663 -20.82 19.58 -31.34
C THR A 663 -19.62 18.84 -30.76
N PHE A 664 -19.87 18.07 -29.71
CA PHE A 664 -18.86 17.29 -29.00
C PHE A 664 -19.12 15.80 -29.21
N THR A 665 -18.13 15.09 -29.72
CA THR A 665 -18.18 13.63 -29.89
C THR A 665 -17.35 12.96 -28.79
N GLU A 666 -18.04 12.27 -27.87
CA GLU A 666 -17.45 11.45 -26.83
C GLU A 666 -17.48 9.96 -27.22
N LYS A 667 -16.92 9.08 -26.36
CA LYS A 667 -16.81 7.65 -26.68
C LYS A 667 -18.16 6.95 -26.88
N THR A 668 -19.20 7.42 -26.22
CA THR A 668 -20.51 6.74 -26.14
C THR A 668 -21.69 7.62 -26.54
N GLU A 669 -21.47 8.91 -26.74
CA GLU A 669 -22.53 9.86 -27.05
C GLU A 669 -22.00 11.11 -27.77
N GLU A 670 -22.94 11.87 -28.33
CA GLU A 670 -22.70 13.20 -28.88
C GLU A 670 -23.62 14.20 -28.18
N TYR A 671 -23.12 15.41 -27.93
CA TYR A 671 -23.93 16.50 -27.38
C TYR A 671 -23.57 17.85 -28.01
N GLU A 672 -24.51 18.78 -27.91
CA GLU A 672 -24.42 20.10 -28.51
C GLU A 672 -24.49 21.19 -27.45
N ILE A 673 -23.61 22.18 -27.54
CA ILE A 673 -23.70 23.43 -26.77
C ILE A 673 -24.05 24.57 -27.73
N ARG A 674 -25.06 25.37 -27.37
CA ARG A 674 -25.52 26.53 -28.16
C ARG A 674 -25.15 27.83 -27.47
N THR A 675 -24.49 28.73 -28.20
CA THR A 675 -24.07 30.04 -27.67
C THR A 675 -24.02 31.10 -28.77
N SER A 676 -23.63 32.35 -28.45
CA SER A 676 -23.41 33.39 -29.45
C SER A 676 -22.26 33.01 -30.40
N PRO A 677 -22.26 33.47 -31.66
CA PRO A 677 -21.18 33.19 -32.61
C PRO A 677 -19.78 33.54 -32.07
N GLU A 678 -19.64 34.66 -31.37
CA GLU A 678 -18.38 35.15 -30.82
C GLU A 678 -17.88 34.28 -29.66
N VAL A 679 -18.76 33.95 -28.70
CA VAL A 679 -18.41 33.06 -27.57
C VAL A 679 -18.15 31.64 -28.08
N GLY A 680 -18.90 31.18 -29.08
CA GLY A 680 -18.69 29.87 -29.71
C GLY A 680 -17.33 29.77 -30.38
N GLN A 681 -16.92 30.79 -31.14
CA GLN A 681 -15.59 30.84 -31.76
C GLN A 681 -14.47 30.87 -30.71
N TRP A 682 -14.67 31.63 -29.63
CA TRP A 682 -13.73 31.70 -28.51
C TRP A 682 -13.59 30.33 -27.82
N LEU A 683 -14.71 29.67 -27.49
CA LEU A 683 -14.73 28.32 -26.92
C LEU A 683 -14.07 27.29 -27.84
N HIS A 684 -14.45 27.26 -29.11
CA HIS A 684 -13.85 26.35 -30.10
C HIS A 684 -12.33 26.51 -30.16
N THR A 685 -11.84 27.75 -30.18
CA THR A 685 -10.40 28.04 -30.22
C THR A 685 -9.68 27.51 -28.97
N TRP A 686 -10.21 27.81 -27.79
CA TRP A 686 -9.60 27.37 -26.52
C TRP A 686 -9.67 25.86 -26.32
N LEU A 687 -10.82 25.24 -26.57
CA LEU A 687 -11.01 23.81 -26.40
C LEU A 687 -10.16 23.01 -27.40
N THR A 688 -10.01 23.50 -28.63
CA THR A 688 -9.08 22.90 -29.62
C THR A 688 -7.65 22.94 -29.09
N ARG A 689 -7.14 24.12 -28.67
CA ARG A 689 -5.79 24.25 -28.09
C ARG A 689 -5.56 23.35 -26.89
N LEU A 690 -6.53 23.29 -25.98
CA LEU A 690 -6.45 22.46 -24.77
C LEU A 690 -6.48 20.95 -25.08
N SER A 691 -7.14 20.54 -26.16
CA SER A 691 -7.18 19.14 -26.61
C SER A 691 -5.91 18.67 -27.32
N GLU A 692 -5.19 19.57 -27.99
CA GLU A 692 -3.99 19.23 -28.79
C GLU A 692 -2.76 18.99 -27.91
N ASP A 693 -2.58 19.77 -26.83
CA ASP A 693 -1.45 19.64 -25.93
C ASP A 693 -1.81 19.89 -24.46
N LEU A 694 -2.01 18.81 -23.71
CA LEU A 694 -2.17 18.82 -22.26
C LEU A 694 -0.90 19.25 -21.51
N GLY A 695 0.25 19.38 -22.16
CA GLY A 695 1.51 19.86 -21.58
C GLY A 695 1.55 21.39 -21.45
N THR A 696 0.91 22.13 -22.35
CA THR A 696 0.90 23.59 -22.31
C THR A 696 0.07 24.10 -21.14
N LYS A 697 0.63 25.07 -20.39
CA LYS A 697 0.01 25.62 -19.19
C LYS A 697 -0.80 26.87 -19.54
N TYR A 698 -2.11 26.71 -19.61
CA TYR A 698 -3.07 27.81 -19.69
C TYR A 698 -3.79 28.02 -18.37
N LEU A 699 -3.99 29.28 -17.98
CA LEU A 699 -4.64 29.69 -16.74
C LEU A 699 -6.01 30.30 -17.03
N ILE A 700 -6.89 30.35 -16.03
CA ILE A 700 -8.21 31.00 -16.18
C ILE A 700 -8.10 32.45 -16.65
N LYS A 701 -7.09 33.19 -16.16
CA LYS A 701 -6.86 34.57 -16.61
C LYS A 701 -6.47 34.70 -18.09
N ASP A 702 -5.90 33.65 -18.68
CA ASP A 702 -5.51 33.65 -20.10
C ASP A 702 -6.78 33.51 -20.95
N LEU A 703 -7.72 32.65 -20.52
CA LEU A 703 -9.07 32.56 -21.09
C LEU A 703 -9.81 33.91 -20.97
N ALA A 704 -9.68 34.57 -19.81
CA ALA A 704 -10.29 35.87 -19.55
C ALA A 704 -9.76 36.99 -20.47
N ALA A 705 -8.47 36.98 -20.76
CA ALA A 705 -7.81 38.00 -21.57
C ALA A 705 -8.31 38.04 -23.02
N ASP A 706 -8.69 36.88 -23.56
CA ASP A 706 -9.17 36.72 -24.93
C ASP A 706 -10.72 36.63 -25.02
N TYR A 707 -11.44 36.82 -23.90
CA TYR A 707 -12.89 36.72 -23.89
C TYR A 707 -13.54 37.87 -24.69
N PRO A 708 -14.48 37.60 -25.60
CA PRO A 708 -15.01 38.61 -26.52
C PRO A 708 -15.69 39.78 -25.79
N GLU A 709 -15.43 41.00 -26.26
CA GLU A 709 -16.08 42.21 -25.76
C GLU A 709 -17.54 42.31 -26.25
N GLY A 710 -18.34 43.12 -25.56
CA GLY A 710 -19.73 43.43 -25.97
C GLY A 710 -20.72 42.27 -25.86
N GLN A 711 -20.33 41.17 -25.19
CA GLN A 711 -21.20 40.02 -24.94
C GLN A 711 -22.23 40.29 -23.84
N GLN A 712 -23.29 39.48 -23.82
CA GLN A 712 -24.36 39.57 -22.81
C GLN A 712 -23.84 39.40 -21.38
N PHE A 713 -22.84 38.53 -21.18
CA PHE A 713 -22.23 38.24 -19.90
C PHE A 713 -20.76 38.67 -19.92
N THR A 714 -20.30 39.34 -18.86
CA THR A 714 -18.86 39.49 -18.59
C THR A 714 -18.23 38.11 -18.40
N PHE A 715 -16.89 38.00 -18.51
CA PHE A 715 -16.22 36.72 -18.29
C PHE A 715 -16.55 36.12 -16.92
N GLN A 716 -16.61 36.92 -15.85
CA GLN A 716 -16.95 36.43 -14.51
C GLN A 716 -18.38 35.89 -14.42
N GLU A 717 -19.34 36.53 -15.10
CA GLU A 717 -20.72 36.05 -15.20
C GLU A 717 -20.81 34.82 -16.11
N PHE A 718 -19.99 34.72 -17.15
CA PHE A 718 -19.94 33.56 -18.04
C PHE A 718 -19.57 32.28 -17.29
N LEU A 719 -18.63 32.35 -16.32
CA LEU A 719 -18.19 31.22 -15.51
C LEU A 719 -19.28 30.59 -14.61
N ILE A 720 -20.47 31.20 -14.54
CA ILE A 720 -21.62 30.66 -13.80
C ILE A 720 -22.82 30.36 -14.72
N THR A 721 -22.64 30.45 -16.03
CA THR A 721 -23.68 30.09 -17.02
C THR A 721 -23.76 28.58 -17.20
N ASP A 722 -24.93 28.09 -17.62
CA ASP A 722 -25.15 26.68 -17.97
C ASP A 722 -24.10 26.19 -18.98
N THR A 723 -23.72 27.02 -19.95
CA THR A 723 -22.66 26.69 -20.91
C THR A 723 -21.32 26.37 -20.25
N TRP A 724 -20.88 27.17 -19.28
CA TRP A 724 -19.64 26.88 -18.56
C TRP A 724 -19.80 25.65 -17.67
N LEU A 725 -20.90 25.56 -16.92
CA LEU A 725 -21.17 24.44 -16.01
C LEU A 725 -21.24 23.10 -16.77
N ASP A 726 -21.87 23.06 -17.94
CA ASP A 726 -21.91 21.90 -18.83
C ASP A 726 -20.49 21.48 -19.24
N LEU A 727 -19.64 22.42 -19.67
CA LEU A 727 -18.24 22.12 -20.00
C LEU A 727 -17.49 21.58 -18.78
N ARG A 728 -17.73 22.15 -17.59
CA ARG A 728 -17.12 21.71 -16.34
C ARG A 728 -17.53 20.27 -16.02
N GLU A 729 -18.81 19.93 -16.13
CA GLU A 729 -19.32 18.57 -15.90
C GLU A 729 -18.73 17.56 -16.89
N ARG A 730 -18.59 17.94 -18.16
CA ARG A 730 -18.13 17.05 -19.25
C ARG A 730 -16.63 16.78 -19.27
N GLY A 731 -15.79 17.74 -18.93
CA GLY A 731 -14.33 17.50 -18.99
C GLY A 731 -13.41 18.70 -18.79
N LEU A 732 -13.96 19.89 -18.58
CA LEU A 732 -13.16 21.09 -18.30
C LEU A 732 -12.78 21.11 -16.83
N LEU A 733 -11.48 21.06 -16.55
CA LEU A 733 -10.92 21.00 -15.20
C LEU A 733 -10.16 22.28 -14.86
N VAL A 734 -10.18 22.66 -13.58
CA VAL A 734 -9.45 23.81 -13.03
C VAL A 734 -8.56 23.34 -11.86
N VAL A 735 -7.26 23.16 -12.10
CA VAL A 735 -6.30 22.45 -11.21
C VAL A 735 -5.00 23.20 -10.88
#